data_AF-A0A933R9R9-F1
#
_entry.id   AF-A0A933R9R9-F1
#
_cell.length_a   1.000
_cell.length_b   1.000
_cell.length_c   1.000
_cell.angle_alpha   90.00
_cell.angle_beta   90.00
_cell.angle_gamma   90.00
#
_symmetry.space_group_name_H-M   'P 1'
#
loop_
_entity.id
_entity.type
_entity.pdbx_description
1 polymer ?
#
loop_
_entity_poly.entity_id
_entity_poly.type
_entity_poly.pdbx_seq_one_letter_code
_entity_poly.pdbx_strand_id
1 'polypeptide(L)'
;ATTETWTAPVTLSDPAQNASTPDVVINGSGDAMAIWRLTQPTGTVIQASFFDGTNWDLSADTLSDFSGSPRGPQISVSPAGAFTIVWYRSQNASTNFVESRQYQTGTYTPALANPPAQITLATENAELSRVVADDSGNVTALWQGTISGQTFVRASRFNGTTWSSPANVTPSGVTLTNNNDGVVDPTETLAPQLAVDGSGNATAVWQQSDGTNTRIYTSRSANGTTWSAPAVLSATNGNALNARVDADTAGNVTALWRRIEVSGNRSFSIIQSVHYSITSGTWGAVEPLSTGGAQSLGQRLAVDAAGNVTAVWRRNNAAQESIIQSARYNPITNQWSAARDLSAAGADATSPDTDVDASGNVIVVWARDNAAGFSVIQASLSEAIPGFVPVTPVRVFDTRPGESPNALRTVVKQKVGGTYELSVQFSDLPGGVTPTTGVSAVSMNVTVDQPDQAGFVTVYPCDTKPFASNVNFLAGQTVANAVIAPVSADGRVCFFSNTPTHILADLNGYFPVNSGYTTVSPKRVFDTRPGQSPEALLGGVKNPIGGSVQLVAPMTNLGAGGVTPATGVSAVSISLTVTSPVASGFVTVFPCGTLPLVSSVNFVAGQTVANAVIAPLAADGKLCFYSNVQTDIIADISGWIPNASGYAAASPPARVFDTRAGESPNALRSVPKAKVGGTNELRVNMLNLTDATPPQGVTAVSLNVTVTNPIGPGFVTVYPCSNRQLVSSVNFVAGQTVANAVIAPLAANGDLCFFSNLDTDLVVDINGFFAA
;
A
#
# COMPACT_ATOMS: atom_id res chain seq x y z
N ALA A 1 -5.89 -13.15 11.88
CA ALA A 1 -5.61 -12.55 10.57
C ALA A 1 -6.78 -11.66 10.24
N THR A 2 -6.61 -10.35 10.05
CA THR A 2 -7.63 -9.56 9.37
C THR A 2 -7.81 -10.21 8.00
N THR A 3 -8.95 -10.86 7.84
CA THR A 3 -9.38 -11.45 6.59
C THR A 3 -9.58 -10.29 5.62
N GLU A 4 -8.75 -10.24 4.58
CA GLU A 4 -9.01 -9.41 3.41
C GLU A 4 -10.50 -9.56 3.01
N THR A 5 -11.25 -8.47 3.07
CA THR A 5 -12.68 -8.47 2.79
C THR A 5 -12.90 -8.23 1.31
N TRP A 6 -13.35 -9.28 0.62
CA TRP A 6 -13.88 -9.18 -0.72
C TRP A 6 -15.35 -8.80 -0.68
N THR A 7 -15.77 -7.94 -1.60
CA THR A 7 -17.19 -7.68 -1.81
C THR A 7 -17.90 -8.96 -2.27
N ALA A 8 -19.20 -9.08 -1.97
CA ALA A 8 -20.00 -10.13 -2.56
C ALA A 8 -19.95 -10.02 -4.11
N PRO A 9 -19.86 -11.15 -4.84
CA PRO A 9 -19.80 -11.10 -6.30
C PRO A 9 -21.00 -10.39 -6.93
N VAL A 10 -20.73 -9.44 -7.82
CA VAL A 10 -21.74 -8.72 -8.61
C VAL A 10 -21.75 -9.31 -10.02
N THR A 11 -22.94 -9.55 -10.59
CA THR A 11 -23.07 -10.06 -11.96
C THR A 11 -23.11 -8.87 -12.93
N LEU A 12 -22.16 -8.82 -13.86
CA LEU A 12 -21.97 -7.71 -14.81
C LEU A 12 -22.71 -7.91 -16.14
N SER A 13 -22.83 -9.15 -16.59
CA SER A 13 -23.47 -9.49 -17.86
C SER A 13 -24.96 -9.82 -17.70
N ASP A 14 -25.70 -9.80 -18.81
CA ASP A 14 -27.10 -10.25 -18.84
C ASP A 14 -27.22 -11.72 -18.34
N PRO A 15 -28.01 -12.01 -17.30
CA PRO A 15 -28.16 -13.35 -16.74
C PRO A 15 -28.87 -14.35 -17.66
N ALA A 16 -29.48 -13.89 -18.76
CA ALA A 16 -30.16 -14.73 -19.75
C ALA A 16 -29.29 -15.03 -20.98
N GLN A 17 -28.00 -14.70 -20.96
CA GLN A 17 -27.11 -14.84 -22.11
C GLN A 17 -25.76 -15.43 -21.71
N ASN A 18 -25.10 -16.11 -22.64
CA ASN A 18 -23.80 -16.70 -22.39
C ASN A 18 -22.68 -15.67 -22.61
N ALA A 19 -21.96 -15.36 -21.55
CA ALA A 19 -20.77 -14.52 -21.55
C ALA A 19 -19.53 -15.35 -21.16
N SER A 20 -18.39 -15.02 -21.75
CA SER A 20 -17.15 -15.79 -21.59
C SER A 20 -15.91 -14.92 -21.81
N THR A 21 -14.75 -15.43 -21.40
CA THR A 21 -13.43 -14.82 -21.58
C THR A 21 -13.40 -13.35 -21.13
N PRO A 22 -13.65 -13.08 -19.84
CA PRO A 22 -13.55 -11.72 -19.33
C PRO A 22 -12.09 -11.27 -19.21
N ASP A 23 -11.88 -9.96 -19.27
CA ASP A 23 -10.60 -9.26 -19.04
C ASP A 23 -10.93 -7.96 -18.30
N VAL A 24 -10.07 -7.51 -17.39
CA VAL A 24 -10.33 -6.29 -16.60
C VAL A 24 -9.07 -5.47 -16.42
N VAL A 25 -9.23 -4.14 -16.41
CA VAL A 25 -8.18 -3.21 -15.98
C VAL A 25 -8.74 -2.10 -15.11
N ILE A 26 -7.91 -1.59 -14.20
CA ILE A 26 -8.20 -0.48 -13.29
C ILE A 26 -7.10 0.58 -13.38
N ASN A 27 -7.47 1.86 -13.41
CA ASN A 27 -6.52 2.96 -13.46
C ASN A 27 -6.12 3.44 -12.05
N GLY A 28 -5.10 4.30 -11.95
CA GLY A 28 -4.66 4.86 -10.66
C GLY A 28 -5.67 5.77 -9.94
N SER A 29 -6.80 6.12 -10.56
CA SER A 29 -7.90 6.86 -9.93
C SER A 29 -9.01 5.93 -9.40
N GLY A 30 -8.90 4.62 -9.61
CA GLY A 30 -9.87 3.62 -9.20
C GLY A 30 -10.97 3.34 -10.24
N ASP A 31 -10.96 3.99 -11.41
CA ASP A 31 -11.91 3.63 -12.47
C ASP A 31 -11.47 2.34 -13.15
N ALA A 32 -12.43 1.46 -13.43
CA ALA A 32 -12.15 0.19 -14.09
C ALA A 32 -13.08 -0.08 -15.26
N MET A 33 -12.65 -0.98 -16.14
CA MET A 33 -13.47 -1.48 -17.23
C MET A 33 -13.27 -2.98 -17.34
N ALA A 34 -14.38 -3.72 -17.27
CA ALA A 34 -14.42 -5.15 -17.55
C ALA A 34 -15.00 -5.35 -18.95
N ILE A 35 -14.36 -6.23 -19.74
CA ILE A 35 -14.81 -6.60 -21.08
C ILE A 35 -15.04 -8.10 -21.16
N TRP A 36 -15.92 -8.55 -22.05
CA TRP A 36 -16.15 -9.99 -22.28
C TRP A 36 -16.73 -10.28 -23.66
N ARG A 37 -16.72 -11.55 -24.04
CA ARG A 37 -17.41 -12.07 -25.23
C ARG A 37 -18.79 -12.56 -24.87
N LEU A 38 -19.82 -11.96 -25.48
CA LEU A 38 -21.20 -12.40 -25.40
C LEU A 38 -21.56 -13.31 -26.58
N THR A 39 -22.30 -14.37 -26.32
CA THR A 39 -22.77 -15.34 -27.32
C THR A 39 -24.29 -15.41 -27.31
N GLN A 40 -24.87 -15.11 -28.47
CA GLN A 40 -26.30 -15.17 -28.74
C GLN A 40 -26.58 -16.11 -29.93
N PRO A 41 -27.84 -16.54 -30.15
CA PRO A 41 -28.20 -17.33 -31.32
C PRO A 41 -27.83 -16.65 -32.66
N THR A 42 -27.80 -15.32 -32.69
CA THR A 42 -27.51 -14.49 -33.87
C THR A 42 -26.02 -14.30 -34.14
N GLY A 43 -25.14 -14.66 -33.19
CA GLY A 43 -23.70 -14.48 -33.31
C GLY A 43 -23.03 -14.10 -31.99
N THR A 44 -21.83 -13.56 -32.06
CA THR A 44 -21.09 -13.11 -30.87
C THR A 44 -20.72 -11.64 -30.98
N VAL A 45 -20.64 -10.96 -29.84
CA VAL A 45 -20.19 -9.57 -29.72
C VAL A 45 -19.24 -9.41 -28.54
N ILE A 46 -18.47 -8.32 -28.53
CA ILE A 46 -17.72 -7.88 -27.35
C ILE A 46 -18.58 -6.88 -26.59
N GLN A 47 -18.69 -7.07 -25.27
CA GLN A 47 -19.38 -6.16 -24.37
C GLN A 47 -18.43 -5.65 -23.29
N ALA A 48 -18.86 -4.58 -22.61
CA ALA A 48 -18.17 -4.04 -21.46
C ALA A 48 -19.10 -3.48 -20.39
N SER A 49 -18.57 -3.39 -19.17
CA SER A 49 -19.14 -2.64 -18.06
C SER A 49 -18.05 -1.76 -17.47
N PHE A 50 -18.45 -0.56 -17.03
CA PHE A 50 -17.56 0.43 -16.43
C PHE A 50 -17.77 0.50 -14.92
N PHE A 51 -16.71 0.77 -14.18
CA PHE A 51 -16.70 0.98 -12.75
C PHE A 51 -16.19 2.40 -12.45
N ASP A 52 -16.98 3.19 -11.73
CA ASP A 52 -16.71 4.61 -11.45
C ASP A 52 -15.89 4.85 -10.16
N GLY A 53 -15.19 3.83 -9.69
CA GLY A 53 -14.55 3.83 -8.37
C GLY A 53 -15.48 3.40 -7.22
N THR A 54 -16.80 3.35 -7.46
CA THR A 54 -17.78 2.96 -6.42
C THR A 54 -18.73 1.85 -6.88
N ASN A 55 -19.28 1.94 -8.09
CA ASN A 55 -20.29 1.02 -8.61
C ASN A 55 -20.01 0.62 -10.06
N TRP A 56 -20.42 -0.60 -10.41
CA TRP A 56 -20.47 -1.08 -11.79
C TRP A 56 -21.72 -0.58 -12.51
N ASP A 57 -21.58 -0.14 -13.75
CA ASP A 57 -22.69 0.07 -14.67
C ASP A 57 -23.17 -1.27 -15.22
N LEU A 58 -24.34 -1.71 -14.74
CA LEU A 58 -24.93 -3.01 -15.10
C LEU A 58 -25.69 -3.00 -16.43
N SER A 59 -25.70 -1.89 -17.18
CA SER A 59 -26.39 -1.82 -18.47
C SER A 59 -25.63 -2.45 -19.64
N ALA A 60 -24.34 -2.80 -19.44
CA ALA A 60 -23.45 -3.50 -20.38
C ALA A 60 -23.48 -3.01 -21.84
N ASP A 61 -22.44 -2.26 -22.26
CA ASP A 61 -22.37 -1.72 -23.61
C ASP A 61 -21.79 -2.70 -24.63
N THR A 62 -22.30 -2.63 -25.86
CA THR A 62 -21.82 -3.45 -26.97
C THR A 62 -20.74 -2.71 -27.76
N LEU A 63 -19.52 -3.27 -27.78
CA LEU A 63 -18.33 -2.68 -28.39
C LEU A 63 -18.09 -3.13 -29.84
N SER A 64 -18.65 -4.25 -30.28
CA SER A 64 -18.48 -4.79 -31.63
C SER A 64 -19.82 -5.04 -32.31
N ASP A 65 -19.84 -5.19 -33.64
CA ASP A 65 -20.98 -5.79 -34.32
C ASP A 65 -20.95 -7.33 -34.23
N PHE A 66 -22.00 -7.98 -34.74
CA PHE A 66 -22.11 -9.45 -34.80
C PHE A 66 -21.26 -10.07 -35.93
N SER A 67 -20.60 -9.27 -36.77
CA SER A 67 -19.93 -9.75 -37.97
C SER A 67 -18.61 -10.43 -37.62
N GLY A 68 -18.28 -11.53 -38.31
CA GLY A 68 -16.98 -12.20 -38.16
C GLY A 68 -16.75 -12.91 -36.83
N SER A 69 -17.75 -13.03 -35.94
CA SER A 69 -17.63 -13.70 -34.63
C SER A 69 -16.39 -13.24 -33.83
N PRO A 70 -16.41 -12.02 -33.27
CA PRO A 70 -15.31 -11.48 -32.48
C PRO A 70 -14.95 -12.35 -31.27
N ARG A 71 -13.64 -12.43 -30.98
CA ARG A 71 -13.00 -13.34 -30.02
C ARG A 71 -11.78 -12.70 -29.36
N GLY A 72 -11.43 -13.25 -28.19
CA GLY A 72 -10.23 -12.91 -27.44
C GLY A 72 -10.08 -11.41 -27.17
N PRO A 73 -11.10 -10.76 -26.57
CA PRO A 73 -10.99 -9.36 -26.25
C PRO A 73 -9.91 -9.17 -25.18
N GLN A 74 -9.11 -8.12 -25.31
CA GLN A 74 -8.07 -7.75 -24.37
C GLN A 74 -8.11 -6.24 -24.14
N ILE A 75 -7.81 -5.80 -22.93
CA ILE A 75 -7.88 -4.39 -22.56
C ILE A 75 -6.59 -3.91 -21.88
N SER A 76 -6.28 -2.64 -22.05
CA SER A 76 -5.23 -1.93 -21.33
C SER A 76 -5.75 -0.55 -20.94
N VAL A 77 -5.19 0.04 -19.89
CA VAL A 77 -5.49 1.40 -19.46
C VAL A 77 -4.21 2.18 -19.24
N SER A 78 -4.13 3.41 -19.75
CA SER A 78 -3.05 4.33 -19.42
C SER A 78 -3.28 4.98 -18.04
N PRO A 79 -2.25 5.52 -17.36
CA PRO A 79 -2.43 6.28 -16.12
C PRO A 79 -3.40 7.47 -16.24
N ALA A 80 -3.54 8.04 -17.44
CA ALA A 80 -4.47 9.14 -17.71
C ALA A 80 -5.95 8.69 -17.87
N GLY A 81 -6.26 7.40 -17.73
CA GLY A 81 -7.62 6.87 -17.87
C GLY A 81 -8.09 6.63 -19.31
N ALA A 82 -7.16 6.53 -20.27
CA ALA A 82 -7.45 6.07 -21.63
C ALA A 82 -7.44 4.53 -21.70
N PHE A 83 -8.60 3.93 -21.94
CA PHE A 83 -8.76 2.48 -22.14
C PHE A 83 -8.59 2.16 -23.63
N THR A 84 -7.79 1.14 -23.94
CA THR A 84 -7.67 0.60 -25.30
C THR A 84 -7.99 -0.89 -25.30
N ILE A 85 -8.94 -1.26 -26.15
CA ILE A 85 -9.48 -2.61 -26.25
C ILE A 85 -9.15 -3.15 -27.63
N VAL A 86 -8.67 -4.39 -27.70
CA VAL A 86 -8.42 -5.09 -28.96
C VAL A 86 -9.13 -6.44 -28.97
N TRP A 87 -9.58 -6.88 -30.13
CA TRP A 87 -10.12 -8.23 -30.36
C TRP A 87 -9.84 -8.66 -31.79
N TYR A 88 -9.94 -9.95 -32.07
CA TYR A 88 -9.85 -10.46 -33.44
C TYR A 88 -11.17 -11.05 -33.91
N ARG A 89 -11.45 -10.94 -35.21
CA ARG A 89 -12.64 -11.52 -35.85
C ARG A 89 -12.35 -12.00 -37.27
N SER A 90 -13.18 -12.90 -37.76
CA SER A 90 -13.07 -13.47 -39.11
C SER A 90 -13.53 -12.48 -40.18
N GLN A 91 -12.69 -12.25 -41.18
CA GLN A 91 -13.03 -11.52 -42.40
C GLN A 91 -13.70 -12.43 -43.42
N ASN A 92 -13.21 -13.67 -43.52
CA ASN A 92 -13.72 -14.73 -44.39
C ASN A 92 -13.37 -16.09 -43.75
N ALA A 93 -13.59 -17.19 -44.49
CA ALA A 93 -13.36 -18.55 -43.98
C ALA A 93 -11.90 -18.87 -43.61
N SER A 94 -10.94 -18.03 -43.97
CA SER A 94 -9.50 -18.33 -43.84
C SER A 94 -8.64 -17.20 -43.28
N THR A 95 -9.20 -16.00 -43.08
CA THR A 95 -8.46 -14.86 -42.52
C THR A 95 -9.22 -14.18 -41.39
N ASN A 96 -8.51 -13.94 -40.30
CA ASN A 96 -8.90 -13.12 -39.16
C ASN A 96 -8.13 -11.80 -39.18
N PHE A 97 -8.69 -10.76 -38.57
CA PHE A 97 -8.05 -9.46 -38.38
C PHE A 97 -8.30 -8.93 -36.98
N VAL A 98 -7.41 -8.05 -36.52
CA VAL A 98 -7.51 -7.40 -35.21
C VAL A 98 -8.12 -6.02 -35.38
N GLU A 99 -9.08 -5.70 -34.51
CA GLU A 99 -9.69 -4.40 -34.39
C GLU A 99 -9.35 -3.78 -33.04
N SER A 100 -9.44 -2.45 -32.96
CA SER A 100 -9.26 -1.71 -31.72
C SER A 100 -10.38 -0.69 -31.49
N ARG A 101 -10.64 -0.38 -30.21
CA ARG A 101 -11.39 0.81 -29.76
C ARG A 101 -10.71 1.49 -28.59
N GLN A 102 -10.91 2.79 -28.49
CA GLN A 102 -10.39 3.65 -27.44
C GLN A 102 -11.54 4.32 -26.68
N TYR A 103 -11.41 4.40 -25.36
CA TYR A 103 -12.35 5.08 -24.46
C TYR A 103 -11.58 5.93 -23.46
N GLN A 104 -12.19 7.02 -22.98
CA GLN A 104 -11.63 7.88 -21.95
C GLN A 104 -12.57 7.93 -20.75
N THR A 105 -12.02 7.84 -19.53
CA THR A 105 -12.76 8.08 -18.28
C THR A 105 -13.65 9.32 -18.37
N GLY A 106 -14.89 9.22 -17.89
CA GLY A 106 -15.83 10.35 -17.79
C GLY A 106 -16.46 10.82 -19.11
N THR A 107 -16.01 10.29 -20.26
CA THR A 107 -16.63 10.55 -21.58
C THR A 107 -17.52 9.41 -22.04
N TYR A 108 -17.83 8.48 -21.12
CA TYR A 108 -18.60 7.28 -21.37
C TYR A 108 -20.07 7.62 -21.65
N THR A 109 -20.32 8.09 -22.87
CA THR A 109 -21.64 8.22 -23.46
C THR A 109 -21.61 7.37 -24.73
N PRO A 110 -22.35 6.26 -24.80
CA PRO A 110 -22.32 5.38 -25.95
C PRO A 110 -22.99 6.08 -27.14
N ALA A 111 -22.16 6.74 -27.95
CA ALA A 111 -22.53 7.23 -29.27
C ALA A 111 -21.38 6.93 -30.24
N LEU A 112 -21.71 6.17 -31.28
CA LEU A 112 -20.88 5.84 -32.44
C LEU A 112 -20.26 7.09 -33.10
N ALA A 113 -19.14 7.59 -32.58
CA ALA A 113 -18.34 8.58 -33.28
C ALA A 113 -17.22 7.93 -34.11
N ASN A 114 -16.70 6.77 -33.69
CA ASN A 114 -15.62 6.07 -34.40
C ASN A 114 -15.92 4.56 -34.56
N PRO A 115 -15.97 4.02 -35.80
CA PRO A 115 -16.01 2.57 -36.01
C PRO A 115 -14.72 1.91 -35.50
N PRO A 116 -14.74 0.60 -35.17
CA PRO A 116 -13.53 -0.12 -34.82
C PRO A 116 -12.45 0.07 -35.90
N ALA A 117 -11.23 0.37 -35.50
CA ALA A 117 -10.11 0.50 -36.43
C ALA A 117 -9.48 -0.88 -36.64
N GLN A 118 -9.47 -1.37 -37.89
CA GLN A 118 -8.65 -2.54 -38.25
C GLN A 118 -7.17 -2.15 -38.20
N ILE A 119 -6.39 -2.86 -37.38
CA ILE A 119 -4.96 -2.57 -37.19
C ILE A 119 -4.04 -3.51 -37.95
N THR A 120 -4.59 -4.51 -38.63
CA THR A 120 -3.87 -5.55 -39.39
C THR A 120 -3.88 -5.27 -40.89
N LEU A 121 -2.95 -5.87 -41.61
CA LEU A 121 -2.99 -5.87 -43.09
C LEU A 121 -4.18 -6.70 -43.62
N ALA A 122 -4.69 -6.36 -44.80
CA ALA A 122 -5.79 -7.12 -45.42
C ALA A 122 -5.40 -8.55 -45.87
N THR A 123 -4.10 -8.83 -45.99
CA THR A 123 -3.55 -10.09 -46.49
C THR A 123 -3.01 -10.99 -45.37
N GLU A 124 -3.16 -10.60 -44.11
CA GLU A 124 -2.64 -11.36 -42.97
C GLU A 124 -3.78 -12.02 -42.19
N ASN A 125 -3.56 -13.27 -41.76
CA ASN A 125 -4.43 -13.91 -40.78
C ASN A 125 -3.91 -13.61 -39.37
N ALA A 126 -4.65 -12.82 -38.61
CA ALA A 126 -4.24 -12.32 -37.30
C ALA A 126 -5.06 -12.92 -36.15
N GLU A 127 -4.38 -13.47 -35.15
CA GLU A 127 -4.99 -14.12 -33.98
C GLU A 127 -4.21 -13.79 -32.70
N LEU A 128 -4.81 -14.09 -31.54
CA LEU A 128 -4.16 -14.02 -30.22
C LEU A 128 -3.62 -12.62 -29.91
N SER A 129 -4.46 -11.61 -30.09
CA SER A 129 -4.09 -10.22 -29.80
C SER A 129 -3.74 -10.01 -28.33
N ARG A 130 -2.84 -9.06 -28.06
CA ARG A 130 -2.51 -8.49 -26.75
C ARG A 130 -2.38 -6.99 -26.88
N VAL A 131 -2.63 -6.26 -25.81
CA VAL A 131 -2.50 -4.81 -25.78
C VAL A 131 -1.90 -4.37 -24.46
N VAL A 132 -0.98 -3.41 -24.50
CA VAL A 132 -0.34 -2.81 -23.33
C VAL A 132 -0.23 -1.31 -23.53
N ALA A 133 -0.47 -0.53 -22.48
CA ALA A 133 -0.23 0.91 -22.46
C ALA A 133 1.01 1.20 -21.61
N ASP A 134 1.82 2.17 -22.03
CA ASP A 134 2.91 2.70 -21.20
C ASP A 134 2.44 3.90 -20.35
N ASP A 135 3.30 4.34 -19.42
CA ASP A 135 2.99 5.47 -18.53
C ASP A 135 2.78 6.80 -19.26
N SER A 136 3.29 6.91 -20.49
CA SER A 136 3.09 8.08 -21.36
C SER A 136 1.80 8.00 -22.17
N GLY A 137 1.04 6.92 -22.04
CA GLY A 137 -0.20 6.67 -22.77
C GLY A 137 -0.02 6.14 -24.20
N ASN A 138 1.20 5.76 -24.60
CA ASN A 138 1.38 5.05 -25.87
C ASN A 138 0.90 3.62 -25.71
N VAL A 139 0.20 3.11 -26.71
CA VAL A 139 -0.34 1.75 -26.67
C VAL A 139 0.35 0.89 -27.71
N THR A 140 0.78 -0.31 -27.32
CA THR A 140 1.31 -1.31 -28.25
C THR A 140 0.36 -2.50 -28.31
N ALA A 141 -0.09 -2.83 -29.51
CA ALA A 141 -0.84 -4.05 -29.78
C ALA A 141 0.08 -5.09 -30.43
N LEU A 142 -0.02 -6.34 -29.99
CA LEU A 142 0.71 -7.49 -30.50
C LEU A 142 -0.27 -8.56 -30.99
N TRP A 143 0.08 -9.31 -32.03
CA TRP A 143 -0.70 -10.47 -32.47
C TRP A 143 0.17 -11.48 -33.21
N GLN A 144 -0.32 -12.71 -33.33
CA GLN A 144 0.24 -13.68 -34.25
C GLN A 144 -0.32 -13.42 -35.65
N GLY A 145 0.53 -13.13 -36.62
CA GLY A 145 0.13 -12.89 -38.01
C GLY A 145 0.70 -13.95 -38.96
N THR A 146 -0.16 -14.56 -39.78
CA THR A 146 0.25 -15.47 -40.86
C THR A 146 0.08 -14.80 -42.22
N ILE A 147 1.17 -14.68 -42.97
CA ILE A 147 1.21 -14.08 -44.31
C ILE A 147 1.83 -15.11 -45.25
N SER A 148 1.10 -15.50 -46.31
CA SER A 148 1.56 -16.48 -47.30
C SER A 148 2.09 -17.80 -46.69
N GLY A 149 1.43 -18.27 -45.61
CA GLY A 149 1.80 -19.50 -44.90
C GLY A 149 2.95 -19.37 -43.89
N GLN A 150 3.54 -18.18 -43.74
CA GLN A 150 4.58 -17.89 -42.75
C GLN A 150 3.99 -17.16 -41.56
N THR A 151 4.33 -17.60 -40.35
CA THR A 151 3.83 -17.02 -39.09
C THR A 151 4.89 -16.12 -38.44
N PHE A 152 4.43 -14.98 -37.92
CA PHE A 152 5.22 -13.93 -37.27
C PHE A 152 4.52 -13.44 -36.00
N VAL A 153 5.27 -12.91 -35.05
CA VAL A 153 4.73 -11.95 -34.09
C VAL A 153 4.73 -10.58 -34.75
N ARG A 154 3.58 -9.92 -34.74
CA ARG A 154 3.34 -8.62 -35.36
C ARG A 154 3.06 -7.58 -34.26
N ALA A 155 3.43 -6.33 -34.51
CA ALA A 155 3.17 -5.23 -33.60
C ALA A 155 2.69 -3.98 -34.34
N SER A 156 1.78 -3.23 -33.73
CA SER A 156 1.46 -1.85 -34.11
C SER A 156 1.41 -0.97 -32.87
N ARG A 157 1.73 0.32 -33.02
CA ARG A 157 1.76 1.31 -31.94
C ARG A 157 0.76 2.43 -32.19
N PHE A 158 0.02 2.79 -31.14
CA PHE A 158 -0.91 3.90 -31.10
C PHE A 158 -0.26 5.08 -30.38
N ASN A 159 -0.29 6.25 -31.01
CA ASN A 159 0.31 7.49 -30.51
C ASN A 159 -0.73 8.45 -29.87
N GLY A 160 -1.90 7.93 -29.50
CA GLY A 160 -3.04 8.73 -29.05
C GLY A 160 -4.03 9.13 -30.16
N THR A 161 -3.66 9.00 -31.43
CA THR A 161 -4.54 9.36 -32.57
C THR A 161 -4.65 8.28 -33.64
N THR A 162 -3.54 7.63 -34.01
CA THR A 162 -3.49 6.65 -35.10
C THR A 162 -2.58 5.48 -34.77
N TRP A 163 -2.89 4.32 -35.32
CA TRP A 163 -2.02 3.14 -35.30
C TRP A 163 -0.94 3.22 -36.38
N SER A 164 0.28 2.81 -36.05
CA SER A 164 1.36 2.64 -37.01
C SER A 164 1.09 1.47 -37.95
N SER A 165 1.75 1.43 -39.11
CA SER A 165 1.73 0.22 -39.95
C SER A 165 2.31 -0.99 -39.17
N PRO A 166 1.72 -2.19 -39.30
CA PRO A 166 2.22 -3.37 -38.59
C PRO A 166 3.63 -3.78 -38.98
N ALA A 167 4.48 -4.00 -37.98
CA ALA A 167 5.86 -4.44 -38.14
C ALA A 167 6.05 -5.89 -37.68
N ASN A 168 7.00 -6.60 -38.28
CA ASN A 168 7.44 -7.91 -37.80
C ASN A 168 8.32 -7.73 -36.56
N VAL A 169 7.96 -8.38 -35.47
CA VAL A 169 8.77 -8.46 -34.25
C VAL A 169 9.76 -9.64 -34.34
N THR A 170 9.37 -10.72 -35.02
CA THR A 170 10.20 -11.94 -35.18
C THR A 170 10.62 -12.16 -36.64
N PRO A 171 11.74 -12.86 -36.90
CA PRO A 171 12.06 -13.42 -38.23
C PRO A 171 10.99 -14.43 -38.71
N SER A 172 10.98 -14.74 -40.01
CA SER A 172 10.04 -15.70 -40.62
C SER A 172 10.24 -17.13 -40.12
N GLY A 173 9.13 -17.85 -39.88
CA GLY A 173 9.16 -19.29 -39.58
C GLY A 173 9.12 -19.65 -38.09
N VAL A 174 8.68 -18.74 -37.22
CA VAL A 174 8.44 -19.06 -35.80
C VAL A 174 7.10 -19.80 -35.67
N THR A 175 7.17 -21.07 -35.26
CA THR A 175 6.00 -21.87 -34.89
C THR A 175 5.91 -21.92 -33.36
N LEU A 176 4.97 -21.20 -32.75
CA LEU A 176 4.62 -21.40 -31.33
C LEU A 176 3.80 -22.70 -31.23
N THR A 177 4.42 -23.81 -30.85
CA THR A 177 3.83 -25.17 -30.90
C THR A 177 2.79 -25.42 -29.81
N ASN A 178 1.53 -25.67 -30.14
CA ASN A 178 0.44 -26.04 -29.21
C ASN A 178 0.83 -27.01 -28.06
N ASN A 179 0.30 -26.78 -26.85
CA ASN A 179 0.38 -27.75 -25.76
C ASN A 179 -0.50 -28.95 -26.14
N ASN A 180 0.10 -30.06 -26.57
CA ASN A 180 -0.60 -31.33 -26.85
C ASN A 180 -1.04 -32.07 -25.57
N ASP A 181 -1.47 -31.35 -24.53
CA ASP A 181 -1.87 -31.94 -23.24
C ASP A 181 -3.37 -32.25 -23.13
N GLY A 182 -4.14 -31.99 -24.19
CA GLY A 182 -5.57 -32.31 -24.27
C GLY A 182 -6.48 -31.40 -23.44
N VAL A 183 -5.96 -30.33 -22.81
CA VAL A 183 -6.73 -29.34 -22.05
C VAL A 183 -6.51 -27.96 -22.68
N VAL A 184 -7.28 -27.67 -23.74
CA VAL A 184 -7.19 -26.40 -24.48
C VAL A 184 -8.17 -25.39 -23.90
N ASP A 185 -7.68 -24.42 -23.14
CA ASP A 185 -8.31 -23.11 -23.06
C ASP A 185 -7.78 -22.28 -24.25
N PRO A 186 -8.62 -21.86 -25.20
CA PRO A 186 -8.20 -21.17 -26.43
C PRO A 186 -7.53 -19.80 -26.18
N THR A 187 -7.50 -19.31 -24.93
CA THR A 187 -6.85 -18.04 -24.54
C THR A 187 -5.40 -18.21 -24.03
N GLU A 188 -4.94 -19.43 -23.75
CA GLU A 188 -3.70 -19.71 -23.01
C GLU A 188 -2.57 -20.33 -23.85
N THR A 189 -2.34 -19.77 -25.03
CA THR A 189 -1.30 -20.23 -25.96
C THR A 189 0.12 -19.92 -25.45
N LEU A 190 1.11 -20.61 -26.02
CA LEU A 190 2.54 -20.63 -25.66
C LEU A 190 3.30 -19.32 -25.86
N ALA A 191 2.60 -18.20 -25.82
CA ALA A 191 3.18 -16.89 -25.98
C ALA A 191 4.10 -16.58 -24.79
N PRO A 192 5.34 -16.12 -25.03
CA PRO A 192 6.15 -15.54 -23.98
C PRO A 192 5.37 -14.40 -23.33
N GLN A 193 5.43 -14.32 -22.00
CA GLN A 193 4.89 -13.20 -21.24
C GLN A 193 6.00 -12.20 -20.94
N LEU A 194 5.63 -10.95 -20.77
CA LEU A 194 6.56 -9.84 -20.58
C LEU A 194 6.03 -8.95 -19.45
N ALA A 195 6.90 -8.59 -18.53
CA ALA A 195 6.67 -7.55 -17.54
C ALA A 195 7.73 -6.45 -17.71
N VAL A 196 7.36 -5.21 -17.44
CA VAL A 196 8.26 -4.05 -17.49
C VAL A 196 8.14 -3.29 -16.18
N ASP A 197 9.26 -2.99 -15.53
CA ASP A 197 9.27 -2.21 -14.30
C ASP A 197 9.28 -0.70 -14.56
N GLY A 198 9.14 0.10 -13.49
CA GLY A 198 9.12 1.57 -13.57
C GLY A 198 10.42 2.21 -14.08
N SER A 199 11.52 1.44 -14.18
CA SER A 199 12.78 1.88 -14.78
C SER A 199 12.92 1.45 -16.25
N GLY A 200 11.93 0.77 -16.81
CA GLY A 200 11.93 0.25 -18.18
C GLY A 200 12.70 -1.07 -18.34
N ASN A 201 13.09 -1.74 -17.24
CA ASN A 201 13.69 -3.06 -17.36
C ASN A 201 12.60 -4.08 -17.69
N ALA A 202 12.86 -4.91 -18.70
CA ALA A 202 11.95 -5.91 -19.20
C ALA A 202 12.32 -7.30 -18.66
N THR A 203 11.33 -8.07 -18.22
CA THR A 203 11.48 -9.49 -17.86
C THR A 203 10.55 -10.34 -18.70
N ALA A 204 11.13 -11.23 -19.49
CA ALA A 204 10.39 -12.20 -20.29
C ALA A 204 10.35 -13.56 -19.58
N VAL A 205 9.21 -14.24 -19.67
CA VAL A 205 9.09 -15.66 -19.28
C VAL A 205 8.43 -16.46 -20.40
N TRP A 206 8.87 -17.69 -20.61
CA TRP A 206 8.30 -18.56 -21.64
C TRP A 206 8.42 -20.02 -21.23
N GLN A 207 7.66 -20.87 -21.91
CA GLN A 207 7.75 -22.32 -21.74
C GLN A 207 8.58 -22.95 -22.87
N GLN A 208 9.45 -23.89 -22.54
CA GLN A 208 10.35 -24.56 -23.48
C GLN A 208 10.67 -25.99 -23.00
N SER A 209 10.76 -26.93 -23.93
CA SER A 209 11.17 -28.31 -23.63
C SER A 209 12.68 -28.39 -23.36
N ASP A 210 13.05 -29.12 -22.31
CA ASP A 210 14.45 -29.50 -22.02
C ASP A 210 14.83 -30.90 -22.58
N GLY A 211 13.97 -31.47 -23.42
CA GLY A 211 14.12 -32.82 -23.97
C GLY A 211 13.39 -33.90 -23.17
N THR A 212 12.99 -33.64 -21.93
CA THR A 212 12.20 -34.58 -21.10
C THR A 212 10.90 -33.95 -20.60
N ASN A 213 10.94 -32.70 -20.14
CA ASN A 213 9.81 -31.96 -19.61
C ASN A 213 9.73 -30.57 -20.25
N THR A 214 8.54 -29.99 -20.24
CA THR A 214 8.34 -28.55 -20.50
C THR A 214 8.69 -27.77 -19.24
N ARG A 215 9.51 -26.73 -19.39
CA ARG A 215 10.03 -25.88 -18.32
C ARG A 215 9.70 -24.42 -18.56
N ILE A 216 9.65 -23.64 -17.49
CA ILE A 216 9.58 -22.18 -17.56
C ILE A 216 10.99 -21.61 -17.54
N TYR A 217 11.30 -20.79 -18.53
CA TYR A 217 12.53 -20.04 -18.65
C TYR A 217 12.26 -18.54 -18.50
N THR A 218 13.32 -17.79 -18.20
CA THR A 218 13.31 -16.34 -18.12
C THR A 218 14.55 -15.73 -18.75
N SER A 219 14.42 -14.49 -19.19
CA SER A 219 15.51 -13.60 -19.56
C SER A 219 15.12 -12.17 -19.19
N ARG A 220 16.11 -11.34 -18.86
CA ARG A 220 15.91 -9.94 -18.47
C ARG A 220 16.71 -9.00 -19.36
N SER A 221 16.20 -7.79 -19.55
CA SER A 221 16.86 -6.71 -20.27
C SER A 221 16.70 -5.39 -19.54
N ALA A 222 17.78 -4.63 -19.38
CA ALA A 222 17.73 -3.33 -18.71
C ALA A 222 17.04 -2.21 -19.54
N ASN A 223 16.81 -2.47 -20.83
CA ASN A 223 16.28 -1.48 -21.77
C ASN A 223 15.54 -2.12 -22.96
N GLY A 224 15.16 -3.40 -22.83
CA GLY A 224 14.53 -4.19 -23.90
C GLY A 224 15.42 -4.55 -25.09
N THR A 225 16.66 -4.07 -25.18
CA THR A 225 17.52 -4.26 -26.38
C THR A 225 18.56 -5.37 -26.22
N THR A 226 19.16 -5.50 -25.03
CA THR A 226 20.14 -6.55 -24.74
C THR A 226 19.62 -7.46 -23.64
N TRP A 227 19.46 -8.73 -23.97
CA TRP A 227 18.85 -9.73 -23.10
C TRP A 227 19.90 -10.63 -22.45
N SER A 228 19.68 -11.00 -21.19
CA SER A 228 20.52 -11.96 -20.48
C SER A 228 20.41 -13.35 -21.11
N ALA A 229 21.40 -14.21 -20.84
CA ALA A 229 21.27 -15.63 -21.17
C ALA A 229 20.01 -16.22 -20.50
N PRO A 230 19.23 -17.05 -21.21
CA PRO A 230 18.08 -17.74 -20.62
C PRO A 230 18.42 -18.54 -19.36
N ALA A 231 17.62 -18.38 -18.32
CA ALA A 231 17.70 -19.16 -17.09
C ALA A 231 16.40 -19.93 -16.85
N VAL A 232 16.50 -21.13 -16.26
CA VAL A 232 15.32 -21.94 -15.90
C VAL A 232 14.77 -21.47 -14.56
N LEU A 233 13.45 -21.23 -14.48
CA LEU A 233 12.74 -20.92 -13.24
C LEU A 233 12.07 -22.14 -12.61
N SER A 234 11.45 -22.99 -13.42
CA SER A 234 10.68 -24.14 -12.92
C SER A 234 11.58 -25.30 -12.46
N ALA A 235 11.14 -26.00 -11.41
CA ALA A 235 11.78 -27.22 -10.91
C ALA A 235 11.83 -28.36 -11.96
N THR A 236 12.59 -29.41 -11.66
CA THR A 236 12.82 -30.56 -12.57
C THR A 236 11.77 -31.64 -12.57
N ASN A 237 10.82 -31.57 -11.65
CA ASN A 237 9.83 -32.61 -11.38
C ASN A 237 8.47 -32.29 -12.02
N GLY A 238 8.36 -32.60 -13.32
CA GLY A 238 7.12 -32.51 -14.08
C GLY A 238 7.10 -31.36 -15.09
N ASN A 239 6.01 -31.30 -15.86
CA ASN A 239 5.80 -30.24 -16.85
C ASN A 239 5.32 -28.96 -16.16
N ALA A 240 5.94 -27.84 -16.48
CA ALA A 240 5.53 -26.50 -16.08
C ALA A 240 5.03 -25.73 -17.31
N LEU A 241 3.84 -25.14 -17.20
CA LEU A 241 3.09 -24.58 -18.33
C LEU A 241 2.43 -23.26 -17.96
N ASN A 242 2.10 -22.47 -18.99
CA ASN A 242 1.26 -21.28 -18.91
C ASN A 242 1.80 -20.22 -17.93
N ALA A 243 3.10 -19.91 -18.03
CA ALA A 243 3.68 -18.87 -17.18
C ALA A 243 2.96 -17.53 -17.33
N ARG A 244 2.96 -16.75 -16.25
CA ARG A 244 2.58 -15.34 -16.16
C ARG A 244 3.67 -14.60 -15.40
N VAL A 245 3.88 -13.33 -15.71
CA VAL A 245 4.88 -12.50 -15.06
C VAL A 245 4.37 -11.08 -14.96
N ASP A 246 4.67 -10.43 -13.85
CA ASP A 246 4.38 -9.02 -13.62
C ASP A 246 5.43 -8.41 -12.68
N ALA A 247 5.60 -7.09 -12.71
CA ALA A 247 6.69 -6.37 -12.05
C ALA A 247 6.19 -5.15 -11.27
N ASP A 248 6.80 -4.88 -10.13
CA ASP A 248 6.56 -3.63 -9.40
C ASP A 248 7.39 -2.47 -9.98
N THR A 249 7.08 -1.25 -9.53
CA THR A 249 7.80 -0.04 -9.99
C THR A 249 9.28 -0.03 -9.59
N ALA A 250 9.66 -0.77 -8.54
CA ALA A 250 11.03 -0.86 -8.05
C ALA A 250 11.90 -1.87 -8.82
N GLY A 251 11.29 -2.76 -9.60
CA GLY A 251 11.96 -3.79 -10.41
C GLY A 251 11.98 -5.20 -9.81
N ASN A 252 11.25 -5.43 -8.71
CA ASN A 252 10.95 -6.79 -8.27
C ASN A 252 9.93 -7.41 -9.22
N VAL A 253 10.05 -8.71 -9.43
CA VAL A 253 9.25 -9.41 -10.44
C VAL A 253 8.68 -10.68 -9.84
N THR A 254 7.39 -10.92 -10.07
CA THR A 254 6.75 -12.17 -9.69
C THR A 254 6.38 -12.94 -10.93
N ALA A 255 6.75 -14.22 -10.97
CA ALA A 255 6.32 -15.14 -12.01
C ALA A 255 5.54 -16.29 -11.39
N LEU A 256 4.50 -16.76 -12.08
CA LEU A 256 3.75 -17.94 -11.68
C LEU A 256 3.39 -18.82 -12.87
N TRP A 257 3.17 -20.11 -12.63
CA TRP A 257 2.83 -21.10 -13.67
C TRP A 257 2.06 -22.25 -13.07
N ARG A 258 1.45 -23.08 -13.94
CA ARG A 258 0.91 -24.38 -13.52
C ARG A 258 1.98 -25.46 -13.64
N ARG A 259 2.06 -26.35 -12.66
CA ARG A 259 2.87 -27.57 -12.70
C ARG A 259 1.98 -28.80 -12.69
N ILE A 260 2.22 -29.71 -13.62
CA ILE A 260 1.55 -31.02 -13.64
C ILE A 260 2.19 -31.94 -12.60
N GLU A 261 1.39 -32.37 -11.63
CA GLU A 261 1.68 -33.45 -10.71
C GLU A 261 1.03 -34.75 -11.17
N VAL A 262 1.77 -35.85 -11.04
CA VAL A 262 1.28 -37.21 -11.31
C VAL A 262 1.27 -37.98 -10.01
N SER A 263 0.10 -38.51 -9.63
CA SER A 263 -0.09 -39.37 -8.46
C SER A 263 -0.90 -40.60 -8.85
N GLY A 264 -0.22 -41.75 -8.93
CA GLY A 264 -0.78 -42.98 -9.49
C GLY A 264 -1.21 -42.77 -10.95
N ASN A 265 -2.48 -43.06 -11.25
CA ASN A 265 -3.07 -42.88 -12.59
C ASN A 265 -3.72 -41.51 -12.80
N ARG A 266 -3.60 -40.58 -11.84
CA ARG A 266 -4.20 -39.24 -11.93
C ARG A 266 -3.11 -38.20 -12.15
N SER A 267 -3.40 -37.25 -13.05
CA SER A 267 -2.59 -36.05 -13.22
C SER A 267 -3.43 -34.83 -12.86
N PHE A 268 -2.90 -33.93 -12.05
CA PHE A 268 -3.55 -32.67 -11.70
C PHE A 268 -2.53 -31.53 -11.73
N SER A 269 -2.99 -30.31 -11.94
CA SER A 269 -2.13 -29.12 -11.99
C SER A 269 -2.18 -28.37 -10.66
N ILE A 270 -1.03 -27.89 -10.18
CA ILE A 270 -0.92 -26.94 -9.08
C ILE A 270 -0.34 -25.62 -9.60
N ILE A 271 -0.66 -24.51 -8.94
CA ILE A 271 -0.03 -23.20 -9.20
C ILE A 271 1.21 -23.07 -8.33
N GLN A 272 2.30 -22.61 -8.94
CA GLN A 272 3.55 -22.27 -8.26
C GLN A 272 3.94 -20.83 -8.60
N SER A 273 4.67 -20.19 -7.70
CA SER A 273 5.22 -18.85 -7.86
C SER A 273 6.71 -18.81 -7.55
N VAL A 274 7.37 -17.77 -8.05
CA VAL A 274 8.74 -17.39 -7.71
C VAL A 274 8.90 -15.87 -7.82
N HIS A 275 9.74 -15.32 -6.96
CA HIS A 275 9.95 -13.87 -6.85
C HIS A 275 11.41 -13.52 -7.18
N TYR A 276 11.62 -12.50 -7.98
CA TYR A 276 12.92 -11.87 -8.20
C TYR A 276 13.04 -10.63 -7.33
N SER A 277 14.13 -10.55 -6.58
CA SER A 277 14.47 -9.33 -5.83
C SER A 277 15.45 -8.49 -6.62
N ILE A 278 15.08 -7.23 -6.89
CA ILE A 278 15.99 -6.28 -7.54
C ILE A 278 17.21 -5.98 -6.68
N THR A 279 17.03 -6.01 -5.35
CA THR A 279 18.09 -5.75 -4.37
C THR A 279 19.16 -6.82 -4.38
N SER A 280 18.78 -8.11 -4.42
CA SER A 280 19.76 -9.20 -4.46
C SER A 280 20.20 -9.55 -5.88
N GLY A 281 19.43 -9.16 -6.89
CA GLY A 281 19.66 -9.51 -8.28
C GLY A 281 19.37 -10.99 -8.60
N THR A 282 18.55 -11.66 -7.79
CA THR A 282 18.33 -13.11 -7.89
C THR A 282 16.87 -13.51 -7.76
N TRP A 283 16.50 -14.63 -8.40
CA TRP A 283 15.25 -15.32 -8.14
C TRP A 283 15.33 -16.11 -6.83
N GLY A 284 14.24 -16.09 -6.06
CA GLY A 284 14.06 -16.87 -4.84
C GLY A 284 13.72 -18.34 -5.12
N ALA A 285 13.29 -19.04 -4.07
CA ALA A 285 12.82 -20.42 -4.18
C ALA A 285 11.43 -20.47 -4.82
N VAL A 286 11.16 -21.53 -5.59
CA VAL A 286 9.82 -21.83 -6.10
C VAL A 286 8.96 -22.33 -4.95
N GLU A 287 7.77 -21.74 -4.79
CA GLU A 287 6.81 -22.10 -3.75
C GLU A 287 5.45 -22.50 -4.34
N PRO A 288 4.75 -23.49 -3.78
CA PRO A 288 3.40 -23.85 -4.20
C PRO A 288 2.38 -22.84 -3.65
N LEU A 289 1.54 -22.30 -4.53
CA LEU A 289 0.47 -21.38 -4.16
C LEU A 289 -0.86 -22.10 -3.91
N SER A 290 -1.14 -23.14 -4.70
CA SER A 290 -2.33 -23.97 -4.56
C SER A 290 -1.98 -25.30 -3.91
N THR A 291 -2.87 -25.84 -3.06
CA THR A 291 -2.65 -27.16 -2.44
C THR A 291 -2.71 -28.30 -3.47
N GLY A 292 -1.90 -29.34 -3.29
CA GLY A 292 -1.93 -30.54 -4.14
C GLY A 292 -3.25 -31.31 -4.05
N GLY A 293 -3.48 -32.20 -5.03
CA GLY A 293 -4.63 -33.12 -5.05
C GLY A 293 -5.89 -32.62 -5.77
N ALA A 294 -5.91 -31.38 -6.26
CA ALA A 294 -6.99 -30.88 -7.12
C ALA A 294 -6.44 -30.10 -8.32
N GLN A 295 -7.21 -30.06 -9.40
CA GLN A 295 -6.82 -29.39 -10.63
C GLN A 295 -6.92 -27.87 -10.48
N SER A 296 -5.80 -27.18 -10.74
CA SER A 296 -5.70 -25.72 -10.72
C SER A 296 -5.20 -25.19 -12.07
N LEU A 297 -5.90 -24.21 -12.66
CA LEU A 297 -5.70 -23.73 -14.04
C LEU A 297 -6.05 -22.24 -14.16
N GLY A 298 -5.77 -21.62 -15.31
CA GLY A 298 -6.28 -20.28 -15.64
C GLY A 298 -5.67 -19.17 -14.80
N GLN A 299 -4.43 -19.33 -14.35
CA GLN A 299 -3.80 -18.41 -13.41
C GLN A 299 -3.53 -17.03 -14.02
N ARG A 300 -3.71 -16.00 -13.19
CA ARG A 300 -3.40 -14.58 -13.48
C ARG A 300 -2.75 -13.95 -12.25
N LEU A 301 -2.02 -12.88 -12.46
CA LEU A 301 -1.53 -12.02 -11.39
C LEU A 301 -1.59 -10.55 -11.77
N ALA A 302 -1.65 -9.72 -10.73
CA ALA A 302 -1.42 -8.28 -10.81
C ALA A 302 -0.52 -7.87 -9.64
N VAL A 303 0.44 -6.98 -9.90
CA VAL A 303 1.43 -6.49 -8.94
C VAL A 303 1.24 -4.99 -8.79
N ASP A 304 1.05 -4.53 -7.55
CA ASP A 304 0.93 -3.10 -7.29
C ASP A 304 2.32 -2.42 -7.25
N ALA A 305 2.32 -1.08 -7.22
CA ALA A 305 3.56 -0.32 -7.16
C ALA A 305 4.43 -0.64 -5.93
N ALA A 306 3.84 -1.22 -4.88
CA ALA A 306 4.50 -1.62 -3.64
C ALA A 306 5.10 -3.04 -3.68
N GLY A 307 4.80 -3.81 -4.71
CA GLY A 307 5.20 -5.21 -4.83
C GLY A 307 4.28 -6.18 -4.11
N ASN A 308 3.10 -5.74 -3.63
CA ASN A 308 2.06 -6.70 -3.26
C ASN A 308 1.54 -7.38 -4.53
N VAL A 309 1.31 -8.68 -4.44
CA VAL A 309 0.84 -9.47 -5.57
C VAL A 309 -0.53 -10.03 -5.27
N THR A 310 -1.45 -9.90 -6.21
CA THR A 310 -2.66 -10.72 -6.25
C THR A 310 -2.44 -11.82 -7.25
N ALA A 311 -2.62 -13.06 -6.82
CA ALA A 311 -2.74 -14.19 -7.74
C ALA A 311 -4.15 -14.75 -7.67
N VAL A 312 -4.72 -15.05 -8.83
CA VAL A 312 -6.04 -15.70 -8.97
C VAL A 312 -5.94 -16.90 -9.88
N TRP A 313 -6.73 -17.94 -9.61
CA TRP A 313 -6.77 -19.16 -10.42
C TRP A 313 -8.09 -19.89 -10.25
N ARG A 314 -8.44 -20.73 -11.24
CA ARG A 314 -9.50 -21.72 -11.11
C ARG A 314 -8.97 -22.94 -10.36
N ARG A 315 -9.77 -23.52 -9.46
CA ARG A 315 -9.50 -24.78 -8.78
C ARG A 315 -10.75 -25.66 -8.73
N ASN A 316 -10.60 -26.98 -8.85
CA ASN A 316 -11.70 -27.90 -8.54
C ASN A 316 -11.84 -28.08 -7.02
N ASN A 317 -13.04 -27.87 -6.48
CA ASN A 317 -13.36 -28.11 -5.08
C ASN A 317 -13.57 -29.63 -4.80
N ALA A 318 -13.93 -29.97 -3.57
CA ALA A 318 -14.16 -31.37 -3.18
C ALA A 318 -15.30 -32.05 -3.98
N ALA A 319 -16.28 -31.27 -4.45
CA ALA A 319 -17.38 -31.72 -5.30
C ALA A 319 -17.02 -31.78 -6.79
N GLN A 320 -15.76 -31.51 -7.17
CA GLN A 320 -15.29 -31.39 -8.56
C GLN A 320 -15.87 -30.20 -9.33
N GLU A 321 -16.46 -29.23 -8.63
CA GLU A 321 -16.89 -27.98 -9.22
C GLU A 321 -15.70 -27.02 -9.31
N SER A 322 -15.67 -26.25 -10.39
CA SER A 322 -14.67 -25.22 -10.62
C SER A 322 -15.00 -23.99 -9.80
N ILE A 323 -14.07 -23.53 -8.98
CA ILE A 323 -14.19 -22.32 -8.19
C ILE A 323 -13.00 -21.39 -8.48
N ILE A 324 -13.18 -20.09 -8.30
CA ILE A 324 -12.09 -19.11 -8.35
C ILE A 324 -11.52 -18.96 -6.96
N GLN A 325 -10.19 -19.06 -6.87
CA GLN A 325 -9.43 -18.77 -5.66
C GLN A 325 -8.51 -17.58 -5.86
N SER A 326 -8.15 -16.95 -4.74
CA SER A 326 -7.12 -15.93 -4.69
C SER A 326 -6.17 -16.12 -3.52
N ALA A 327 -4.96 -15.60 -3.67
CA ALA A 327 -3.99 -15.41 -2.60
C ALA A 327 -3.23 -14.10 -2.82
N ARG A 328 -2.76 -13.50 -1.74
CA ARG A 328 -1.94 -12.28 -1.78
C ARG A 328 -0.54 -12.53 -1.29
N TYR A 329 0.44 -11.99 -1.98
CA TYR A 329 1.81 -11.92 -1.50
C TYR A 329 2.05 -10.59 -0.81
N ASN A 330 2.64 -10.64 0.38
CA ASN A 330 3.09 -9.46 1.09
C ASN A 330 4.63 -9.40 1.01
N PRO A 331 5.22 -8.39 0.34
CA PRO A 331 6.67 -8.27 0.16
C PRO A 331 7.40 -7.94 1.47
N ILE A 332 6.69 -7.44 2.48
CA ILE A 332 7.25 -7.09 3.80
C ILE A 332 7.51 -8.36 4.61
N THR A 333 6.53 -9.27 4.65
CA THR A 333 6.65 -10.55 5.36
C THR A 333 7.29 -11.63 4.50
N ASN A 334 7.40 -11.40 3.19
CA ASN A 334 7.83 -12.38 2.19
C ASN A 334 7.00 -13.67 2.28
N GLN A 335 5.68 -13.52 2.38
CA GLN A 335 4.74 -14.63 2.55
C GLN A 335 3.48 -14.44 1.73
N TRP A 336 2.98 -15.55 1.18
CA TRP A 336 1.61 -15.63 0.66
C TRP A 336 0.61 -15.82 1.79
N SER A 337 -0.55 -15.19 1.64
CA SER A 337 -1.75 -15.53 2.41
C SER A 337 -2.18 -16.96 2.10
N ALA A 338 -2.98 -17.55 2.98
CA ALA A 338 -3.73 -18.75 2.61
C ALA A 338 -4.63 -18.45 1.40
N ALA A 339 -4.75 -19.44 0.50
CA ALA A 339 -5.70 -19.37 -0.60
C ALA A 339 -7.13 -19.33 -0.06
N ARG A 340 -7.97 -18.51 -0.68
CA ARG A 340 -9.40 -18.36 -0.34
C ARG A 340 -10.27 -18.43 -1.57
N ASP A 341 -11.50 -18.88 -1.40
CA ASP A 341 -12.49 -18.97 -2.46
C ASP A 341 -13.14 -17.58 -2.66
N LEU A 342 -13.18 -17.11 -3.90
CA LEU A 342 -13.87 -15.87 -4.31
C LEU A 342 -15.26 -16.15 -4.86
N SER A 343 -15.39 -17.20 -5.67
CA SER A 343 -16.69 -17.61 -6.21
C SER A 343 -17.43 -18.52 -5.23
N ALA A 344 -18.75 -18.35 -5.11
CA ALA A 344 -19.59 -19.28 -4.35
C ALA A 344 -19.63 -20.68 -5.00
N ALA A 345 -19.58 -21.72 -4.17
CA ALA A 345 -19.77 -23.11 -4.58
C ALA A 345 -21.15 -23.38 -5.21
N GLY A 346 -21.33 -24.54 -5.85
CA GLY A 346 -22.59 -24.97 -6.45
C GLY A 346 -22.76 -24.64 -7.93
N ALA A 347 -21.77 -24.03 -8.57
CA ALA A 347 -21.73 -23.82 -10.02
C ALA A 347 -20.28 -23.62 -10.48
N ASP A 348 -19.99 -24.01 -11.72
CA ASP A 348 -18.65 -23.87 -12.30
C ASP A 348 -18.31 -22.39 -12.53
N ALA A 349 -17.13 -22.00 -12.08
CA ALA A 349 -16.49 -20.72 -12.31
C ALA A 349 -15.15 -20.89 -13.03
N THR A 350 -14.90 -20.08 -14.06
CA THR A 350 -13.75 -20.23 -14.97
C THR A 350 -13.24 -18.88 -15.46
N SER A 351 -12.10 -18.91 -16.15
CA SER A 351 -11.52 -17.75 -16.84
C SER A 351 -11.35 -16.51 -15.94
N PRO A 352 -10.69 -16.63 -14.76
CA PRO A 352 -10.51 -15.48 -13.91
C PRO A 352 -9.50 -14.51 -14.54
N ASP A 353 -9.69 -13.22 -14.28
CA ASP A 353 -8.75 -12.15 -14.58
C ASP A 353 -8.72 -11.12 -13.45
N THR A 354 -7.60 -10.41 -13.30
CA THR A 354 -7.39 -9.49 -12.18
C THR A 354 -6.48 -8.33 -12.54
N ASP A 355 -6.77 -7.17 -11.97
CA ASP A 355 -5.90 -6.00 -12.03
C ASP A 355 -5.92 -5.22 -10.69
N VAL A 356 -4.89 -4.40 -10.47
CA VAL A 356 -4.67 -3.61 -9.25
C VAL A 356 -4.33 -2.16 -9.55
N ASP A 357 -4.93 -1.24 -8.80
CA ASP A 357 -4.59 0.18 -8.93
C ASP A 357 -3.37 0.58 -8.10
N ALA A 358 -2.91 1.82 -8.27
CA ALA A 358 -1.78 2.37 -7.52
C ALA A 358 -2.03 2.49 -6.00
N SER A 359 -3.30 2.43 -5.56
CA SER A 359 -3.67 2.46 -4.14
C SER A 359 -3.66 1.06 -3.53
N GLY A 360 -3.64 0.00 -4.36
CA GLY A 360 -3.70 -1.41 -3.93
C GLY A 360 -5.11 -2.00 -3.97
N ASN A 361 -6.09 -1.28 -4.54
CA ASN A 361 -7.43 -1.82 -4.76
C ASN A 361 -7.40 -2.81 -5.90
N VAL A 362 -8.07 -3.94 -5.72
CA VAL A 362 -8.04 -5.05 -6.68
C VAL A 362 -9.42 -5.41 -7.14
N ILE A 363 -9.50 -5.63 -8.44
CA ILE A 363 -10.67 -6.19 -9.08
C ILE A 363 -10.31 -7.58 -9.59
N VAL A 364 -11.24 -8.52 -9.38
CA VAL A 364 -11.19 -9.85 -9.99
C VAL A 364 -12.50 -10.07 -10.72
N VAL A 365 -12.41 -10.48 -11.99
CA VAL A 365 -13.55 -10.88 -12.82
C VAL A 365 -13.45 -12.35 -13.19
N TRP A 366 -14.58 -13.03 -13.39
CA TRP A 366 -14.62 -14.42 -13.85
C TRP A 366 -15.95 -14.76 -14.53
N ALA A 367 -15.97 -15.83 -15.32
CA ALA A 367 -17.20 -16.42 -15.83
C ALA A 367 -17.75 -17.44 -14.82
N ARG A 368 -19.06 -17.46 -14.58
CA ARG A 368 -19.73 -18.43 -13.68
C ARG A 368 -21.07 -18.88 -14.25
N ASP A 369 -21.35 -20.16 -14.14
CA ASP A 369 -22.66 -20.69 -14.51
C ASP A 369 -23.73 -20.29 -13.49
N ASN A 370 -24.91 -19.93 -13.99
CA ASN A 370 -26.05 -19.57 -13.17
C ASN A 370 -27.10 -20.69 -13.13
N ALA A 371 -28.10 -20.54 -12.26
CA ALA A 371 -29.15 -21.55 -12.08
C ALA A 371 -30.00 -21.81 -13.34
N ALA A 372 -30.00 -20.89 -14.31
CA ALA A 372 -30.69 -21.04 -15.59
C ALA A 372 -29.82 -21.72 -16.66
N GLY A 373 -28.57 -22.10 -16.34
CA GLY A 373 -27.64 -22.76 -17.25
C GLY A 373 -26.90 -21.83 -18.21
N PHE A 374 -26.93 -20.51 -17.95
CA PHE A 374 -26.13 -19.54 -18.69
C PHE A 374 -24.82 -19.25 -17.94
N SER A 375 -23.74 -19.06 -18.69
CA SER A 375 -22.48 -18.55 -18.14
C SER A 375 -22.51 -17.03 -18.10
N VAL A 376 -22.28 -16.42 -16.94
CA VAL A 376 -22.35 -14.97 -16.72
C VAL A 376 -21.01 -14.43 -16.21
N ILE A 377 -20.72 -13.15 -16.44
CA ILE A 377 -19.54 -12.50 -15.86
C ILE A 377 -19.86 -11.97 -14.48
N GLN A 378 -19.02 -12.29 -13.51
CA GLN A 378 -19.05 -11.74 -12.17
C GLN A 378 -17.78 -10.98 -11.85
N ALA A 379 -17.89 -10.02 -10.95
CA ALA A 379 -16.78 -9.27 -10.39
C ALA A 379 -16.84 -9.23 -8.86
N SER A 380 -15.68 -9.22 -8.23
CA SER A 380 -15.53 -8.93 -6.80
C SER A 380 -14.34 -8.00 -6.60
N LEU A 381 -14.46 -7.12 -5.61
CA LEU A 381 -13.48 -6.09 -5.30
C LEU A 381 -12.89 -6.33 -3.93
N SER A 382 -11.62 -5.96 -3.77
CA SER A 382 -10.91 -5.92 -2.51
C SER A 382 -10.21 -4.58 -2.40
N GLU A 383 -10.56 -3.80 -1.39
CA GLU A 383 -9.87 -2.54 -1.10
C GLU A 383 -8.45 -2.83 -0.60
N ALA A 384 -7.54 -1.89 -0.84
CA ALA A 384 -6.23 -1.92 -0.21
C ALA A 384 -6.37 -2.03 1.31
N ILE A 385 -5.47 -2.76 1.97
CA ILE A 385 -5.40 -2.68 3.43
C ILE A 385 -4.68 -1.36 3.75
N PRO A 386 -5.37 -0.33 4.27
CA PRO A 386 -4.76 0.97 4.49
C PRO A 386 -3.57 0.82 5.43
N GLY A 387 -2.47 1.50 5.09
CA GLY A 387 -1.27 1.53 5.92
C GLY A 387 -1.56 2.04 7.33
N PHE A 388 -2.52 2.95 7.46
CA PHE A 388 -3.04 3.49 8.71
C PHE A 388 -4.54 3.73 8.58
N VAL A 389 -5.33 3.26 9.53
CA VAL A 389 -6.77 3.56 9.61
C VAL A 389 -6.96 4.72 10.57
N PRO A 390 -7.23 5.94 10.06
CA PRO A 390 -7.45 7.07 10.93
C PRO A 390 -8.82 6.99 11.60
N VAL A 391 -8.90 7.44 12.85
CA VAL A 391 -10.17 7.62 13.56
C VAL A 391 -10.32 9.06 13.98
N THR A 392 -11.56 9.56 14.02
CA THR A 392 -11.81 10.86 14.65
C THR A 392 -11.30 10.79 16.09
N PRO A 393 -10.41 11.73 16.52
CA PRO A 393 -9.78 11.64 17.82
C PRO A 393 -10.76 11.43 18.97
N VAL A 394 -10.53 10.41 19.81
CA VAL A 394 -11.46 10.00 20.87
C VAL A 394 -10.74 9.55 22.14
N ARG A 395 -11.30 9.91 23.31
CA ARG A 395 -10.79 9.48 24.62
C ARG A 395 -11.08 8.00 24.85
N VAL A 396 -10.04 7.18 24.96
CA VAL A 396 -10.19 5.75 25.29
C VAL A 396 -10.38 5.56 26.79
N PHE A 397 -9.53 6.18 27.61
CA PHE A 397 -9.66 6.11 29.08
C PHE A 397 -9.09 7.37 29.76
N ASP A 398 -9.48 7.54 31.01
CA ASP A 398 -8.99 8.59 31.92
C ASP A 398 -8.98 8.01 33.34
N THR A 399 -7.85 8.03 34.04
CA THR A 399 -7.76 7.49 35.41
C THR A 399 -8.17 8.49 36.50
N ARG A 400 -8.58 9.71 36.15
CA ARG A 400 -8.99 10.72 37.13
C ARG A 400 -10.43 10.47 37.63
N PRO A 401 -10.69 10.57 38.94
CA PRO A 401 -12.04 10.45 39.50
C PRO A 401 -12.99 11.51 38.95
N GLY A 402 -14.20 11.12 38.57
CA GLY A 402 -15.24 12.04 38.08
C GLY A 402 -15.05 12.57 36.64
N GLU A 403 -13.88 12.34 36.05
CA GLU A 403 -13.53 12.85 34.71
C GLU A 403 -13.86 11.86 33.58
N SER A 404 -14.14 12.44 32.41
CA SER A 404 -14.37 11.74 31.14
C SER A 404 -15.44 10.62 31.22
N PRO A 405 -16.70 10.94 31.57
CA PRO A 405 -17.76 9.93 31.70
C PRO A 405 -18.07 9.18 30.40
N ASN A 406 -17.69 9.76 29.25
CA ASN A 406 -17.91 9.19 27.92
C ASN A 406 -16.66 8.49 27.34
N ALA A 407 -15.64 8.22 28.16
CA ALA A 407 -14.47 7.46 27.70
C ALA A 407 -14.88 6.05 27.24
N LEU A 408 -14.25 5.55 26.16
CA LEU A 408 -14.62 4.27 25.54
C LEU A 408 -14.38 3.05 26.44
N ARG A 409 -13.49 3.17 27.43
CA ARG A 409 -13.16 2.13 28.41
C ARG A 409 -13.23 2.72 29.82
N THR A 410 -13.92 1.99 30.70
CA THR A 410 -13.87 2.26 32.14
C THR A 410 -12.61 1.63 32.72
N VAL A 411 -11.84 2.42 33.45
CA VAL A 411 -10.64 2.00 34.18
C VAL A 411 -10.75 2.36 35.65
N VAL A 412 -9.92 1.76 36.49
CA VAL A 412 -9.84 2.12 37.91
C VAL A 412 -9.39 3.58 38.03
N LYS A 413 -10.16 4.38 38.78
CA LYS A 413 -9.92 5.82 38.94
C LYS A 413 -8.87 6.11 40.02
N GLN A 414 -7.62 5.74 39.75
CA GLN A 414 -6.48 5.95 40.64
C GLN A 414 -5.20 6.29 39.86
N LYS A 415 -4.18 6.79 40.55
CA LYS A 415 -2.86 7.00 39.96
C LYS A 415 -2.22 5.66 39.56
N VAL A 416 -1.62 5.62 38.38
CA VAL A 416 -0.81 4.52 37.87
C VAL A 416 0.62 4.69 38.37
N GLY A 417 1.23 3.62 38.88
CA GLY A 417 2.60 3.62 39.39
C GLY A 417 2.77 2.77 40.66
N GLY A 418 4.03 2.63 41.11
CA GLY A 418 4.36 1.71 42.21
C GLY A 418 4.17 0.26 41.77
N THR A 419 3.27 -0.47 42.42
CA THR A 419 2.90 -1.85 42.04
C THR A 419 1.71 -1.92 41.07
N TYR A 420 1.05 -0.79 40.81
CA TYR A 420 -0.12 -0.76 39.93
C TYR A 420 0.28 -0.38 38.50
N GLU A 421 0.24 -1.37 37.62
CA GLU A 421 0.30 -1.20 36.18
C GLU A 421 -1.11 -1.22 35.59
N LEU A 422 -1.38 -0.31 34.65
CA LEU A 422 -2.67 -0.22 33.99
C LEU A 422 -2.63 -0.99 32.66
N SER A 423 -3.52 -1.96 32.50
CA SER A 423 -3.74 -2.69 31.24
C SER A 423 -5.10 -2.32 30.66
N VAL A 424 -5.16 -1.98 29.37
CA VAL A 424 -6.39 -1.54 28.70
C VAL A 424 -6.54 -2.24 27.34
N GLN A 425 -7.76 -2.66 27.02
CA GLN A 425 -8.13 -3.27 25.74
C GLN A 425 -8.31 -2.19 24.66
N PHE A 426 -7.50 -2.25 23.61
CA PHE A 426 -7.51 -1.34 22.47
C PHE A 426 -8.06 -1.95 21.18
N SER A 427 -8.20 -3.27 21.09
CA SER A 427 -9.11 -3.88 20.10
C SER A 427 -10.57 -3.81 20.58
N ASP A 428 -11.51 -4.03 19.67
CA ASP A 428 -12.96 -4.06 19.94
C ASP A 428 -13.49 -2.78 20.63
N LEU A 429 -12.98 -1.61 20.25
CA LEU A 429 -13.46 -0.37 20.85
C LEU A 429 -14.91 -0.08 20.41
N PRO A 430 -15.78 0.42 21.32
CA PRO A 430 -17.20 0.60 21.04
C PRO A 430 -17.44 1.51 19.84
N GLY A 431 -18.54 1.28 19.12
CA GLY A 431 -18.86 2.03 17.90
C GLY A 431 -18.00 1.65 16.69
N GLY A 432 -17.26 0.53 16.77
CA GLY A 432 -16.40 0.06 15.67
C GLY A 432 -15.14 0.90 15.50
N VAL A 433 -14.74 1.67 16.52
CA VAL A 433 -13.54 2.53 16.48
C VAL A 433 -12.28 1.69 16.20
N THR A 434 -12.20 0.48 16.74
CA THR A 434 -11.21 -0.53 16.34
C THR A 434 -11.87 -1.90 16.18
N PRO A 435 -11.40 -2.74 15.24
CA PRO A 435 -11.95 -4.08 15.05
C PRO A 435 -11.59 -5.01 16.22
N THR A 436 -12.32 -6.12 16.34
CA THR A 436 -12.08 -7.16 17.36
C THR A 436 -10.72 -7.84 17.21
N THR A 437 -10.24 -7.99 15.97
CA THR A 437 -8.94 -8.60 15.65
C THR A 437 -8.21 -7.82 14.56
N GLY A 438 -6.90 -8.06 14.45
CA GLY A 438 -6.05 -7.53 13.38
C GLY A 438 -5.67 -6.06 13.51
N VAL A 439 -5.66 -5.55 14.75
CA VAL A 439 -4.93 -4.34 15.12
C VAL A 439 -3.50 -4.74 15.50
N SER A 440 -2.48 -4.20 14.82
CA SER A 440 -1.07 -4.44 15.15
C SER A 440 -0.53 -3.39 16.12
N ALA A 441 -0.88 -2.13 15.90
CA ALA A 441 -0.52 -1.00 16.75
C ALA A 441 -1.63 0.04 16.78
N VAL A 442 -1.63 0.86 17.83
CA VAL A 442 -2.50 2.04 17.97
C VAL A 442 -1.69 3.31 18.03
N SER A 443 -2.16 4.36 17.37
CA SER A 443 -1.61 5.72 17.47
C SER A 443 -2.48 6.55 18.41
N MET A 444 -1.87 7.05 19.48
CA MET A 444 -2.57 7.77 20.54
C MET A 444 -1.72 8.91 21.10
N ASN A 445 -2.37 9.88 21.70
CA ASN A 445 -1.72 10.84 22.58
C ASN A 445 -1.90 10.39 24.04
N VAL A 446 -0.80 10.27 24.77
CA VAL A 446 -0.80 9.86 26.18
C VAL A 446 -0.52 11.09 27.04
N THR A 447 -1.46 11.42 27.93
CA THR A 447 -1.35 12.55 28.84
C THR A 447 -1.12 12.07 30.26
N VAL A 448 -0.11 12.64 30.91
CA VAL A 448 0.16 12.52 32.35
C VAL A 448 -0.42 13.74 33.06
N ASP A 449 -1.11 13.51 34.18
CA ASP A 449 -1.66 14.57 35.03
C ASP A 449 -1.42 14.30 36.53
N GLN A 450 -1.14 15.38 37.27
CA GLN A 450 -0.87 15.35 38.72
C GLN A 450 0.15 14.29 39.18
N PRO A 451 1.34 14.16 38.55
CA PRO A 451 2.37 13.24 39.01
C PRO A 451 2.90 13.63 40.40
N ASP A 452 3.10 12.66 41.29
CA ASP A 452 3.59 12.90 42.65
C ASP A 452 5.05 13.38 42.67
N GLN A 453 5.86 12.89 41.74
CA GLN A 453 7.29 13.19 41.60
C GLN A 453 7.68 13.25 40.12
N ALA A 454 8.90 13.71 39.83
CA ALA A 454 9.43 13.62 38.47
C ALA A 454 9.63 12.15 38.07
N GLY A 455 9.26 11.82 36.83
CA GLY A 455 9.20 10.44 36.38
C GLY A 455 8.92 10.29 34.89
N PHE A 456 8.57 9.06 34.50
CA PHE A 456 8.22 8.72 33.13
C PHE A 456 7.17 7.61 33.05
N VAL A 457 6.42 7.60 31.94
CA VAL A 457 5.52 6.51 31.53
C VAL A 457 6.18 5.66 30.44
N THR A 458 6.08 4.34 30.57
CA THR A 458 6.39 3.34 29.54
C THR A 458 5.09 2.73 29.02
N VAL A 459 4.93 2.68 27.69
CA VAL A 459 3.75 2.12 27.00
C VAL A 459 4.19 0.96 26.12
N TYR A 460 3.57 -0.20 26.26
CA TYR A 460 4.08 -1.44 25.66
C TYR A 460 2.98 -2.54 25.53
N PRO A 461 3.17 -3.61 24.72
CA PRO A 461 2.13 -4.61 24.43
C PRO A 461 1.95 -5.65 25.55
N CYS A 462 2.00 -5.24 26.82
CA CYS A 462 1.80 -6.11 28.00
C CYS A 462 2.69 -7.37 28.04
N ASP A 463 3.83 -7.34 27.38
CA ASP A 463 4.84 -8.40 27.35
C ASP A 463 5.93 -8.10 28.40
N THR A 464 7.21 -8.30 28.07
CA THR A 464 8.30 -7.88 28.96
C THR A 464 8.49 -6.38 28.88
N LYS A 465 8.25 -5.67 29.99
CA LYS A 465 8.40 -4.22 30.06
C LYS A 465 9.78 -3.74 29.55
N PRO A 466 9.84 -2.93 28.50
CA PRO A 466 11.10 -2.44 27.94
C PRO A 466 11.71 -1.31 28.80
N PHE A 467 12.98 -0.99 28.53
CA PHE A 467 13.68 0.17 29.09
C PHE A 467 13.37 1.49 28.35
N ALA A 468 12.18 1.60 27.75
CA ALA A 468 11.76 2.77 26.99
C ALA A 468 10.98 3.78 27.84
N SER A 469 11.10 5.07 27.52
CA SER A 469 10.33 6.16 28.13
C SER A 469 9.54 6.91 27.05
N ASN A 470 8.20 6.91 27.18
CA ASN A 470 7.31 7.55 26.23
C ASN A 470 6.89 8.95 26.68
N VAL A 471 6.59 9.17 27.96
CA VAL A 471 6.19 10.50 28.48
C VAL A 471 7.09 10.82 29.66
N ASN A 472 7.83 11.94 29.62
CA ASN A 472 8.68 12.39 30.71
C ASN A 472 8.06 13.63 31.38
N PHE A 473 8.04 13.68 32.71
CA PHE A 473 7.32 14.71 33.46
C PHE A 473 8.01 15.08 34.78
N LEU A 474 7.71 16.30 35.25
CA LEU A 474 8.07 16.80 36.58
C LEU A 474 6.89 16.66 37.56
N ALA A 475 7.14 16.79 38.86
CA ALA A 475 6.10 16.76 39.89
C ALA A 475 5.03 17.84 39.62
N GLY A 476 3.75 17.45 39.70
CA GLY A 476 2.59 18.31 39.44
C GLY A 476 2.40 18.76 37.98
N GLN A 477 3.25 18.32 37.03
CA GLN A 477 3.16 18.73 35.64
C GLN A 477 2.08 17.95 34.88
N THR A 478 1.22 18.65 34.14
CA THR A 478 0.39 18.07 33.09
C THR A 478 1.13 18.13 31.75
N VAL A 479 1.42 16.98 31.14
CA VAL A 479 2.16 16.91 29.87
C VAL A 479 1.67 15.74 29.03
N ALA A 480 1.72 15.87 27.71
CA ALA A 480 1.37 14.79 26.80
C ALA A 480 2.47 14.52 25.78
N ASN A 481 2.52 13.29 25.30
CA ASN A 481 3.34 12.91 24.15
C ASN A 481 2.56 11.91 23.26
N ALA A 482 2.75 12.00 21.95
CA ALA A 482 2.27 10.99 21.02
C ALA A 482 2.99 9.66 21.21
N VAL A 483 2.27 8.56 21.03
CA VAL A 483 2.76 7.19 21.18
C VAL A 483 2.11 6.31 20.12
N ILE A 484 2.94 5.61 19.35
CA ILE A 484 2.50 4.46 18.54
C ILE A 484 2.88 3.21 19.32
N ALA A 485 1.88 2.54 19.90
CA ALA A 485 2.09 1.38 20.75
C ALA A 485 1.68 0.10 20.01
N PRO A 486 2.57 -0.90 19.93
CA PRO A 486 2.16 -2.25 19.55
C PRO A 486 1.04 -2.75 20.48
N VAL A 487 0.14 -3.52 19.92
CA VAL A 487 -0.95 -4.18 20.66
C VAL A 487 -0.59 -5.64 20.87
N SER A 488 -0.84 -6.16 22.07
CA SER A 488 -0.63 -7.57 22.39
C SER A 488 -1.51 -8.49 21.54
N ALA A 489 -1.20 -9.79 21.52
CA ALA A 489 -2.00 -10.78 20.79
C ALA A 489 -3.48 -10.84 21.24
N ASP A 490 -3.75 -10.49 22.50
CA ASP A 490 -5.09 -10.39 23.06
C ASP A 490 -5.69 -8.97 22.96
N GLY A 491 -5.06 -8.04 22.26
CA GLY A 491 -5.64 -6.74 21.92
C GLY A 491 -5.42 -5.63 22.96
N ARG A 492 -4.43 -5.76 23.85
CA ARG A 492 -4.16 -4.85 24.98
C ARG A 492 -2.88 -4.03 24.84
N VAL A 493 -2.87 -2.93 25.59
CA VAL A 493 -1.69 -2.09 25.81
C VAL A 493 -1.55 -1.84 27.32
N CYS A 494 -0.31 -1.89 27.81
CA CYS A 494 0.04 -1.68 29.20
C CYS A 494 0.77 -0.35 29.40
N PHE A 495 0.45 0.31 30.52
CA PHE A 495 0.97 1.60 30.93
C PHE A 495 1.60 1.46 32.30
N PHE A 496 2.92 1.62 32.35
CA PHE A 496 3.69 1.66 33.57
C PHE A 496 4.16 3.08 33.84
N SER A 497 4.07 3.53 35.10
CA SER A 497 4.69 4.78 35.55
C SER A 497 5.65 4.48 36.69
N ASN A 498 6.87 5.03 36.65
CA ASN A 498 7.82 4.84 37.74
C ASN A 498 7.46 5.63 39.01
N THR A 499 6.63 6.67 38.88
CA THR A 499 6.09 7.48 39.98
C THR A 499 4.57 7.60 39.83
N PRO A 500 3.77 7.55 40.92
CA PRO A 500 2.31 7.60 40.80
C PRO A 500 1.82 8.86 40.06
N THR A 501 0.99 8.66 39.04
CA THR A 501 0.40 9.74 38.24
C THR A 501 -0.93 9.34 37.63
N HIS A 502 -1.80 10.29 37.29
CA HIS A 502 -2.93 10.00 36.40
C HIS A 502 -2.47 9.88 34.95
N ILE A 503 -3.14 9.00 34.19
CA ILE A 503 -2.89 8.75 32.79
C ILE A 503 -4.20 8.84 32.02
N LEU A 504 -4.15 9.49 30.87
CA LEU A 504 -5.23 9.54 29.90
C LEU A 504 -4.69 9.14 28.53
N ALA A 505 -5.51 8.49 27.71
CA ALA A 505 -5.16 8.16 26.33
C ALA A 505 -6.25 8.58 25.35
N ASP A 506 -5.85 9.35 24.35
CA ASP A 506 -6.69 9.78 23.22
C ASP A 506 -6.22 9.07 21.94
N LEU A 507 -7.08 8.26 21.32
CA LEU A 507 -6.79 7.52 20.10
C LEU A 507 -7.06 8.38 18.85
N ASN A 508 -6.16 8.36 17.88
CA ASN A 508 -6.33 9.04 16.58
C ASN A 508 -6.22 8.11 15.35
N GLY A 509 -5.88 6.84 15.56
CA GLY A 509 -6.02 5.78 14.57
C GLY A 509 -5.30 4.50 14.97
N TYR A 510 -5.30 3.52 14.07
CA TYR A 510 -4.62 2.25 14.28
C TYR A 510 -3.96 1.72 13.02
N PHE A 511 -2.96 0.88 13.20
CA PHE A 511 -2.29 0.15 12.13
C PHE A 511 -2.86 -1.27 12.09
N PRO A 512 -3.41 -1.73 10.95
CA PRO A 512 -3.80 -3.12 10.81
C PRO A 512 -2.59 -4.08 10.87
N VAL A 513 -2.85 -5.38 11.06
CA VAL A 513 -1.80 -6.40 10.94
C VAL A 513 -1.39 -6.57 9.48
N ASN A 514 -0.09 -6.80 9.25
CA ASN A 514 0.51 -6.96 7.92
C ASN A 514 0.32 -5.75 6.98
N SER A 515 0.12 -4.55 7.52
CA SER A 515 -0.05 -3.32 6.73
C SER A 515 0.79 -2.18 7.30
N GLY A 516 1.47 -1.41 6.45
CA GLY A 516 1.96 -0.06 6.73
C GLY A 516 3.03 0.16 7.80
N TYR A 517 3.13 -0.73 8.78
CA TYR A 517 3.91 -0.53 9.98
C TYR A 517 4.27 -1.87 10.60
N THR A 518 5.57 -2.12 10.70
CA THR A 518 6.10 -3.28 11.42
C THR A 518 6.37 -2.86 12.86
N THR A 519 5.62 -3.45 13.79
CA THR A 519 5.77 -3.17 15.22
C THR A 519 7.03 -3.79 15.79
N VAL A 520 7.67 -3.07 16.71
CA VAL A 520 8.81 -3.55 17.47
C VAL A 520 8.51 -3.30 18.95
N SER A 521 8.63 -4.32 19.82
CA SER A 521 8.62 -4.08 21.27
C SER A 521 9.71 -3.04 21.58
N PRO A 522 9.40 -1.90 22.22
CA PRO A 522 10.30 -0.74 22.23
C PRO A 522 11.75 -1.06 22.63
N LYS A 523 12.72 -0.60 21.84
CA LYS A 523 14.15 -0.83 22.09
C LYS A 523 14.97 0.45 21.99
N ARG A 524 15.97 0.58 22.87
CA ARG A 524 16.95 1.66 22.86
C ARG A 524 17.88 1.53 21.65
N VAL A 525 17.84 2.46 20.72
CA VAL A 525 18.74 2.51 19.57
C VAL A 525 20.09 3.06 19.99
N PHE A 526 20.11 4.25 20.60
CA PHE A 526 21.31 4.86 21.16
C PHE A 526 20.98 5.76 22.35
N ASP A 527 22.00 6.07 23.15
CA ASP A 527 21.96 7.01 24.27
C ASP A 527 23.31 7.71 24.34
N THR A 528 23.35 9.02 24.06
CA THR A 528 24.60 9.78 24.01
C THR A 528 25.27 9.97 25.37
N ARG A 529 24.60 9.64 26.48
CA ARG A 529 25.17 9.83 27.81
C ARG A 529 26.28 8.79 28.07
N PRO A 530 27.47 9.23 28.52
CA PRO A 530 28.56 8.32 28.88
C PRO A 530 28.15 7.28 29.92
N GLY A 531 28.45 6.00 29.65
CA GLY A 531 28.19 4.89 30.58
C GLY A 531 26.73 4.48 30.76
N GLN A 532 25.78 5.11 30.05
CA GLN A 532 24.36 4.77 30.10
C GLN A 532 23.98 3.78 29.00
N SER A 533 22.89 3.02 29.20
CA SER A 533 22.32 2.08 28.23
C SER A 533 23.34 1.16 27.52
N PRO A 534 24.01 0.26 28.24
CA PRO A 534 24.88 -0.77 27.63
C PRO A 534 24.11 -1.70 26.68
N GLU A 535 22.78 -1.78 26.81
CA GLU A 535 21.87 -2.55 25.96
C GLU A 535 21.51 -1.87 24.63
N ALA A 536 21.95 -0.62 24.40
CA ALA A 536 21.62 0.12 23.19
C ALA A 536 22.10 -0.60 21.92
N LEU A 537 21.28 -0.62 20.88
CA LEU A 537 21.59 -1.30 19.61
C LEU A 537 22.85 -0.72 18.94
N LEU A 538 23.12 0.56 19.14
CA LEU A 538 24.31 1.28 18.67
C LEU A 538 25.16 1.75 19.87
N GLY A 539 26.00 0.86 20.40
CA GLY A 539 26.77 1.11 21.63
C GLY A 539 27.87 2.19 21.56
N GLY A 540 28.27 2.63 20.36
CA GLY A 540 29.38 3.60 20.16
C GLY A 540 29.00 5.08 20.31
N VAL A 541 27.72 5.40 20.46
CA VAL A 541 27.23 6.79 20.50
C VAL A 541 27.20 7.25 21.96
N LYS A 542 28.25 7.94 22.44
CA LYS A 542 28.40 8.34 23.86
C LYS A 542 28.88 9.79 24.07
N ASN A 543 28.59 10.68 23.13
CA ASN A 543 28.91 12.10 23.24
C ASN A 543 27.67 12.96 23.00
N PRO A 544 27.46 14.03 23.80
CA PRO A 544 26.43 15.03 23.52
C PRO A 544 26.54 15.59 22.10
N ILE A 545 25.41 15.96 21.52
CA ILE A 545 25.34 16.63 20.21
C ILE A 545 25.17 18.13 20.40
N GLY A 546 25.60 18.93 19.43
CA GLY A 546 25.45 20.39 19.46
C GLY A 546 26.44 21.10 18.53
N GLY A 547 26.12 22.34 18.16
CA GLY A 547 26.94 23.11 17.20
C GLY A 547 26.77 22.62 15.77
N SER A 548 27.84 22.60 14.97
CA SER A 548 27.79 22.17 13.55
C SER A 548 27.88 20.65 13.34
N VAL A 549 27.87 19.86 14.42
CA VAL A 549 28.02 18.39 14.34
C VAL A 549 26.65 17.73 14.30
N GLN A 550 26.43 16.91 13.28
CA GLN A 550 25.25 16.04 13.15
C GLN A 550 25.59 14.65 13.67
N LEU A 551 24.72 14.06 14.47
CA LEU A 551 24.79 12.64 14.78
C LEU A 551 24.13 11.86 13.64
N VAL A 552 24.86 10.90 13.07
CA VAL A 552 24.39 10.02 12.02
C VAL A 552 24.14 8.63 12.61
N ALA A 553 22.92 8.12 12.48
CA ALA A 553 22.54 6.79 12.94
C ALA A 553 22.12 5.92 11.75
N PRO A 554 22.75 4.75 11.53
CA PRO A 554 22.21 3.75 10.62
C PRO A 554 20.94 3.15 11.23
N MET A 555 19.82 3.28 10.53
CA MET A 555 18.52 2.82 11.02
C MET A 555 18.04 1.53 10.33
N THR A 556 18.77 1.07 9.32
CA THR A 556 18.63 -0.27 8.73
C THR A 556 19.60 -1.26 9.36
N ASN A 557 19.28 -2.55 9.27
CA ASN A 557 20.07 -3.64 9.85
C ASN A 557 20.34 -3.47 11.36
N LEU A 558 19.37 -2.92 12.10
CA LEU A 558 19.54 -2.64 13.53
C LEU A 558 19.46 -3.91 14.38
N GLY A 559 20.52 -4.13 15.18
CA GLY A 559 20.61 -5.21 16.17
C GLY A 559 20.80 -6.61 15.58
N ALA A 560 21.55 -7.47 16.28
CA ALA A 560 21.83 -8.85 15.86
C ALA A 560 20.59 -9.77 15.74
N GLY A 561 19.39 -9.26 16.05
CA GLY A 561 18.11 -9.95 15.99
C GLY A 561 17.06 -9.32 15.06
N GLY A 562 17.46 -8.47 14.11
CA GLY A 562 16.58 -8.00 13.03
C GLY A 562 15.50 -7.01 13.48
N VAL A 563 15.85 -5.98 14.26
CA VAL A 563 14.89 -4.92 14.64
C VAL A 563 14.39 -4.17 13.41
N THR A 564 15.30 -3.90 12.47
CA THR A 564 15.00 -3.43 11.12
C THR A 564 15.77 -4.25 10.10
N PRO A 565 15.20 -4.53 8.91
CA PRO A 565 15.92 -5.21 7.84
C PRO A 565 17.01 -4.31 7.24
N ALA A 566 17.91 -4.92 6.45
CA ALA A 566 18.99 -4.19 5.77
C ALA A 566 18.48 -3.25 4.66
N THR A 567 17.32 -3.55 4.07
CA THR A 567 16.69 -2.79 2.99
C THR A 567 15.17 -2.78 3.16
N GLY A 568 14.47 -1.89 2.45
CA GLY A 568 13.00 -1.86 2.45
C GLY A 568 12.37 -1.05 3.59
N VAL A 569 13.16 -0.28 4.33
CA VAL A 569 12.69 0.63 5.39
C VAL A 569 12.61 2.05 4.84
N SER A 570 11.41 2.63 4.78
CA SER A 570 11.19 4.00 4.30
C SER A 570 11.25 5.03 5.44
N ALA A 571 10.74 4.67 6.61
CA ALA A 571 10.75 5.51 7.80
C ALA A 571 10.81 4.67 9.08
N VAL A 572 11.20 5.30 10.18
CA VAL A 572 11.21 4.71 11.52
C VAL A 572 10.32 5.50 12.48
N SER A 573 9.64 4.82 13.38
CA SER A 573 8.89 5.44 14.48
C SER A 573 9.72 5.37 15.75
N ILE A 574 10.18 6.54 16.20
CA ILE A 574 11.06 6.68 17.36
C ILE A 574 10.45 7.61 18.42
N SER A 575 10.76 7.34 19.69
CA SER A 575 10.67 8.32 20.77
C SER A 575 12.04 8.95 20.95
N LEU A 576 12.15 10.26 20.71
CA LEU A 576 13.37 11.04 20.89
C LEU A 576 13.30 11.79 22.22
N THR A 577 14.19 11.45 23.15
CA THR A 577 14.33 12.16 24.43
C THR A 577 15.57 13.03 24.42
N VAL A 578 15.40 14.31 24.75
CA VAL A 578 16.47 15.27 25.04
C VAL A 578 16.68 15.33 26.54
N THR A 579 17.94 15.36 27.00
CA THR A 579 18.29 15.51 28.41
C THR A 579 19.58 16.30 28.60
N SER A 580 19.74 16.96 29.74
CA SER A 580 20.87 17.83 30.07
C SER A 580 21.22 18.92 29.02
N PRO A 581 20.25 19.61 28.38
CA PRO A 581 20.58 20.68 27.45
C PRO A 581 21.19 21.88 28.17
N VAL A 582 22.25 22.47 27.60
CA VAL A 582 22.96 23.61 28.24
C VAL A 582 22.23 24.94 28.10
N ALA A 583 21.29 25.06 27.17
CA ALA A 583 20.48 26.24 26.89
C ALA A 583 19.14 25.86 26.24
N SER A 584 18.25 26.82 26.03
CA SER A 584 17.03 26.58 25.26
C SER A 584 17.34 26.38 23.78
N GLY A 585 16.71 25.37 23.17
CA GLY A 585 17.03 24.96 21.81
C GLY A 585 16.04 23.96 21.23
N PHE A 586 16.46 23.31 20.15
CA PHE A 586 15.69 22.28 19.48
C PHE A 586 16.59 21.22 18.84
N VAL A 587 16.02 20.04 18.62
CA VAL A 587 16.60 18.98 17.79
C VAL A 587 15.78 18.84 16.52
N THR A 588 16.47 18.68 15.39
CA THR A 588 15.89 18.32 14.08
C THR A 588 16.28 16.89 13.74
N VAL A 589 15.28 16.06 13.43
CA VAL A 589 15.44 14.68 12.95
C VAL A 589 15.07 14.64 11.47
N PHE A 590 15.96 14.16 10.61
CA PHE A 590 15.77 14.25 9.17
C PHE A 590 16.58 13.17 8.43
N PRO A 591 16.14 12.74 7.22
CA PRO A 591 16.95 11.90 6.36
C PRO A 591 18.27 12.62 6.07
N CYS A 592 19.40 11.93 6.24
CA CYS A 592 20.70 12.54 6.07
C CYS A 592 20.86 13.21 4.69
N GLY A 593 21.38 14.44 4.69
CA GLY A 593 21.42 15.30 3.51
C GLY A 593 21.35 16.78 3.90
N THR A 594 20.57 17.56 3.16
CA THR A 594 20.35 18.98 3.47
C THR A 594 19.53 19.12 4.75
N LEU A 595 20.05 19.86 5.74
CA LEU A 595 19.36 20.15 7.00
C LEU A 595 18.09 20.98 6.73
N PRO A 596 16.89 20.46 7.02
CA PRO A 596 15.66 21.24 6.90
C PRO A 596 15.47 22.23 8.04
N LEU A 597 14.73 23.30 7.77
CA LEU A 597 14.38 24.37 8.72
C LEU A 597 13.14 24.01 9.55
N VAL A 598 13.18 22.86 10.22
CA VAL A 598 12.10 22.29 11.04
C VAL A 598 12.64 21.87 12.41
N SER A 599 11.77 21.79 13.41
CA SER A 599 12.14 21.24 14.72
C SER A 599 11.33 19.99 15.03
N SER A 600 11.96 18.98 15.63
CA SER A 600 11.32 17.75 16.08
C SER A 600 11.08 17.73 17.59
N VAL A 601 11.99 18.30 18.40
CA VAL A 601 11.81 18.46 19.85
C VAL A 601 12.31 19.84 20.25
N ASN A 602 11.55 20.55 21.10
CA ASN A 602 11.95 21.83 21.68
C ASN A 602 12.15 21.69 23.19
N PHE A 603 13.15 22.37 23.73
CA PHE A 603 13.55 22.24 25.14
C PHE A 603 14.12 23.54 25.70
N VAL A 604 14.10 23.65 27.03
CA VAL A 604 14.82 24.68 27.80
C VAL A 604 16.00 24.08 28.57
N ALA A 605 16.90 24.93 29.07
CA ALA A 605 18.09 24.50 29.81
C ALA A 605 17.75 23.54 30.97
N GLY A 606 18.48 22.43 31.08
CA GLY A 606 18.30 21.40 32.10
C GLY A 606 17.03 20.54 31.98
N GLN A 607 16.16 20.77 31.00
CA GLN A 607 14.93 20.00 30.83
C GLN A 607 15.21 18.60 30.29
N THR A 608 14.48 17.60 30.80
CA THR A 608 14.32 16.29 30.12
C THR A 608 12.95 16.23 29.48
N VAL A 609 12.89 16.05 28.16
CA VAL A 609 11.65 16.07 27.37
C VAL A 609 11.73 15.07 26.23
N ALA A 610 10.60 14.43 25.91
CA ALA A 610 10.48 13.49 24.80
C ALA A 610 9.47 13.98 23.78
N ASN A 611 9.67 13.63 22.50
CA ASN A 611 8.64 13.68 21.47
C ASN A 611 8.70 12.40 20.61
N ALA A 612 7.55 11.93 20.14
CA ALA A 612 7.54 10.91 19.08
C ALA A 612 7.92 11.52 17.73
N VAL A 613 8.50 10.73 16.84
CA VAL A 613 8.87 11.14 15.48
C VAL A 613 8.68 9.94 14.54
N ILE A 614 7.89 10.11 13.47
CA ILE A 614 8.00 9.28 12.27
C ILE A 614 9.03 9.96 11.37
N ALA A 615 10.19 9.33 11.24
CA ALA A 615 11.35 9.91 10.59
C ALA A 615 11.68 9.16 9.29
N PRO A 616 11.55 9.81 8.11
CA PRO A 616 12.02 9.26 6.85
C PRO A 616 13.52 8.97 6.88
N LEU A 617 13.93 7.88 6.24
CA LEU A 617 15.34 7.53 6.08
C LEU A 617 15.90 8.08 4.77
N ALA A 618 17.20 8.40 4.78
CA ALA A 618 17.93 8.60 3.53
C ALA A 618 17.98 7.29 2.73
N ALA A 619 18.26 7.38 1.43
CA ALA A 619 18.33 6.22 0.54
C ALA A 619 19.33 5.14 1.00
N ASP A 620 20.34 5.51 1.79
CA ASP A 620 21.32 4.60 2.39
C ASP A 620 20.91 4.07 3.78
N GLY A 621 19.66 4.30 4.21
CA GLY A 621 19.09 3.81 5.46
C GLY A 621 19.51 4.61 6.70
N LYS A 622 20.14 5.78 6.54
CA LYS A 622 20.61 6.61 7.66
C LYS A 622 19.63 7.71 8.05
N LEU A 623 19.69 8.06 9.33
CA LEU A 623 18.95 9.16 9.93
C LEU A 623 19.92 10.12 10.62
N CYS A 624 19.68 11.42 10.46
CA CYS A 624 20.51 12.47 11.01
C CYS A 624 19.79 13.25 12.10
N PHE A 625 20.54 13.59 13.14
CA PHE A 625 20.08 14.38 14.29
C PHE A 625 20.97 15.62 14.39
N TYR A 626 20.33 16.78 14.37
CA TYR A 626 20.99 18.07 14.56
C TYR A 626 20.43 18.74 15.81
N SER A 627 21.30 19.32 16.65
CA SER A 627 20.89 20.18 17.75
C SER A 627 21.58 21.52 17.64
N ASN A 628 20.83 22.61 17.79
CA ASN A 628 21.41 23.95 17.79
C ASN A 628 22.15 24.28 19.10
N VAL A 629 21.96 23.47 20.14
CA VAL A 629 22.53 23.63 21.48
C VAL A 629 23.15 22.31 21.94
N GLN A 630 24.22 22.35 22.74
CA GLN A 630 24.80 21.15 23.32
C GLN A 630 23.80 20.43 24.23
N THR A 631 23.52 19.16 23.94
CA THR A 631 22.57 18.33 24.69
C THR A 631 22.83 16.84 24.52
N ASP A 632 22.37 16.03 25.46
CA ASP A 632 22.26 14.60 25.26
C ASP A 632 20.93 14.23 24.59
N ILE A 633 20.98 13.20 23.75
CA ILE A 633 19.80 12.61 23.11
C ILE A 633 19.78 11.10 23.25
N ILE A 634 18.56 10.58 23.38
CA ILE A 634 18.25 9.18 23.55
C ILE A 634 17.16 8.83 22.54
N ALA A 635 17.35 7.76 21.76
CA ALA A 635 16.35 7.32 20.79
C ALA A 635 15.88 5.90 21.10
N ASP A 636 14.57 5.73 21.28
CA ASP A 636 13.90 4.44 21.35
C ASP A 636 13.12 4.18 20.05
N ILE A 637 13.26 3.00 19.45
CA ILE A 637 12.46 2.58 18.30
C ILE A 637 11.26 1.75 18.76
N SER A 638 10.08 2.06 18.22
CA SER A 638 8.81 1.34 18.49
C SER A 638 8.25 0.62 17.25
N GLY A 639 8.86 0.85 16.09
CA GLY A 639 8.53 0.19 14.84
C GLY A 639 9.11 0.92 13.64
N TRP A 640 8.84 0.39 12.46
CA TRP A 640 9.32 0.92 11.20
C TRP A 640 8.29 0.75 10.09
N ILE A 641 8.34 1.66 9.13
CA ILE A 641 7.43 1.72 7.99
C ILE A 641 8.18 1.15 6.77
N PRO A 642 7.64 0.10 6.13
CA PRO A 642 8.21 -0.43 4.91
C PRO A 642 8.07 0.53 3.73
N ASN A 643 8.84 0.31 2.66
CA ASN A 643 8.60 1.00 1.39
C ASN A 643 7.17 0.74 0.89
N ALA A 644 6.56 1.76 0.27
CA ALA A 644 5.27 1.67 -0.42
C ALA A 644 4.12 1.05 0.41
N SER A 645 4.09 1.36 1.70
CA SER A 645 3.18 0.73 2.66
C SER A 645 2.02 1.67 3.08
N GLY A 646 1.61 2.57 2.19
CA GLY A 646 0.55 3.55 2.46
C GLY A 646 0.99 4.77 3.28
N TYR A 647 2.26 4.88 3.69
CA TYR A 647 2.87 6.13 4.20
C TYR A 647 3.87 6.68 3.19
N ALA A 648 3.70 7.93 2.81
CA ALA A 648 4.60 8.67 1.94
C ALA A 648 5.30 9.77 2.75
N ALA A 649 6.62 9.69 2.79
CA ALA A 649 7.46 10.64 3.52
C ALA A 649 7.57 11.99 2.80
N ALA A 650 7.49 13.09 3.57
CA ALA A 650 8.00 14.37 3.13
C ALA A 650 9.53 14.35 3.27
N SER A 651 10.26 14.41 2.15
CA SER A 651 11.71 14.29 2.14
C SER A 651 12.36 15.46 1.38
N PRO A 652 12.97 16.43 2.10
CA PRO A 652 13.03 16.53 3.56
C PRO A 652 11.68 16.95 4.18
N PRO A 653 11.50 16.79 5.51
CA PRO A 653 10.36 17.37 6.22
C PRO A 653 10.30 18.89 6.02
N ALA A 654 9.09 19.44 5.96
CA ALA A 654 8.87 20.82 5.53
C ALA A 654 7.94 21.58 6.46
N ARG A 655 8.08 22.92 6.50
CA ARG A 655 7.18 23.78 7.27
C ARG A 655 5.90 24.05 6.49
N VAL A 656 4.77 23.62 7.04
CA VAL A 656 3.45 23.87 6.45
C VAL A 656 3.05 25.32 6.67
N PHE A 657 3.06 25.78 7.92
CA PHE A 657 2.72 27.16 8.25
C PHE A 657 3.36 27.62 9.58
N ASP A 658 3.38 28.94 9.76
CA ASP A 658 3.82 29.62 10.98
C ASP A 658 2.92 30.84 11.19
N THR A 659 2.36 30.99 12.38
CA THR A 659 1.44 32.09 12.72
C THR A 659 2.17 33.34 13.24
N ARG A 660 3.48 33.28 13.46
CA ARG A 660 4.26 34.42 13.94
C ARG A 660 4.54 35.41 12.81
N ALA A 661 4.44 36.71 13.13
CA ALA A 661 4.71 37.78 12.19
C ALA A 661 6.19 37.81 11.75
N GLY A 662 6.44 37.95 10.44
CA GLY A 662 7.81 37.99 9.87
C GLY A 662 8.52 36.64 9.77
N GLU A 663 7.95 35.57 10.33
CA GLU A 663 8.56 34.25 10.38
C GLU A 663 8.11 33.37 9.21
N SER A 664 9.02 32.49 8.76
CA SER A 664 8.76 31.43 7.77
C SER A 664 8.14 31.94 6.46
N PRO A 665 8.82 32.84 5.71
CA PRO A 665 8.30 33.38 4.45
C PRO A 665 8.09 32.31 3.36
N ASN A 666 8.78 31.17 3.47
CA ASN A 666 8.72 30.05 2.52
C ASN A 666 7.85 28.87 3.01
N ALA A 667 6.94 29.10 3.97
CA ALA A 667 6.03 28.05 4.42
C ALA A 667 5.08 27.62 3.29
N LEU A 668 4.71 26.34 3.25
CA LEU A 668 3.90 25.75 2.16
C LEU A 668 2.47 26.31 2.08
N ARG A 669 1.97 26.89 3.17
CA ARG A 669 0.67 27.55 3.27
C ARG A 669 0.81 28.92 3.94
N SER A 670 0.14 29.91 3.35
CA SER A 670 -0.04 31.21 3.97
C SER A 670 -1.23 31.15 4.93
N VAL A 671 -1.01 31.61 6.16
CA VAL A 671 -2.03 31.68 7.22
C VAL A 671 -2.02 33.07 7.85
N PRO A 672 -3.11 33.49 8.53
CA PRO A 672 -3.10 34.71 9.32
C PRO A 672 -1.93 34.72 10.30
N LYS A 673 -1.16 35.81 10.31
CA LYS A 673 -0.03 36.00 11.23
C LYS A 673 -0.50 36.52 12.59
N ALA A 674 -1.34 35.71 13.25
CA ALA A 674 -1.97 36.02 14.52
C ALA A 674 -2.09 34.76 15.39
N LYS A 675 -2.13 34.95 16.71
CA LYS A 675 -2.34 33.87 17.67
C LYS A 675 -3.65 33.14 17.40
N VAL A 676 -3.61 31.82 17.59
CA VAL A 676 -4.76 30.92 17.58
C VAL A 676 -5.24 30.77 19.03
N GLY A 677 -6.52 31.02 19.28
CA GLY A 677 -7.09 31.03 20.62
C GLY A 677 -8.48 31.66 20.71
N GLY A 678 -9.16 31.48 21.85
CA GLY A 678 -10.49 32.03 22.10
C GLY A 678 -11.58 31.36 21.25
N THR A 679 -12.33 32.14 20.46
CA THR A 679 -13.33 31.63 19.50
C THR A 679 -12.75 31.32 18.12
N ASN A 680 -11.47 31.63 17.89
CA ASN A 680 -10.87 31.53 16.57
C ASN A 680 -10.18 30.18 16.38
N GLU A 681 -10.61 29.48 15.35
CA GLU A 681 -10.00 28.25 14.86
C GLU A 681 -9.22 28.52 13.58
N LEU A 682 -8.06 27.90 13.45
CA LEU A 682 -7.29 27.96 12.20
C LEU A 682 -7.57 26.72 11.36
N ARG A 683 -8.14 26.92 10.18
CA ARG A 683 -8.40 25.89 9.17
C ARG A 683 -7.34 25.95 8.07
N VAL A 684 -6.72 24.82 7.75
CA VAL A 684 -5.66 24.72 6.74
C VAL A 684 -5.91 23.51 5.85
N ASN A 685 -5.84 23.71 4.52
CA ASN A 685 -5.92 22.61 3.57
C ASN A 685 -4.56 21.92 3.43
N MET A 686 -4.55 20.61 3.64
CA MET A 686 -3.35 19.78 3.70
C MET A 686 -3.09 18.99 2.41
N LEU A 687 -3.91 19.15 1.37
CA LEU A 687 -3.70 18.54 0.05
C LEU A 687 -2.89 19.46 -0.85
N ASN A 688 -2.24 18.92 -1.86
CA ASN A 688 -1.46 19.67 -2.85
C ASN A 688 -0.39 20.58 -2.21
N LEU A 689 0.33 20.05 -1.21
CA LEU A 689 1.51 20.69 -0.65
C LEU A 689 2.71 20.26 -1.50
N THR A 690 3.43 21.23 -2.09
CA THR A 690 4.59 20.98 -2.95
C THR A 690 5.55 19.99 -2.28
N ASP A 691 5.82 18.88 -2.97
CA ASP A 691 6.71 17.78 -2.54
C ASP A 691 6.37 17.15 -1.17
N ALA A 692 5.17 17.40 -0.64
CA ALA A 692 4.74 16.90 0.67
C ALA A 692 3.39 16.16 0.65
N THR A 693 2.40 16.59 -0.16
CA THR A 693 1.12 15.87 -0.31
C THR A 693 0.50 16.01 -1.71
N PRO A 694 -0.13 14.95 -2.25
CA PRO A 694 -0.85 14.98 -3.52
C PRO A 694 -2.18 15.76 -3.43
N PRO A 695 -2.83 16.06 -4.56
CA PRO A 695 -4.11 16.77 -4.57
C PRO A 695 -5.30 15.95 -4.06
N GLN A 696 -5.21 14.62 -4.01
CA GLN A 696 -6.26 13.70 -3.54
C GLN A 696 -5.63 12.43 -2.93
N GLY A 697 -6.45 11.56 -2.33
CA GLY A 697 -6.01 10.26 -1.81
C GLY A 697 -5.30 10.29 -0.46
N VAL A 698 -5.22 11.44 0.22
CA VAL A 698 -4.64 11.57 1.56
C VAL A 698 -5.71 11.39 2.62
N THR A 699 -5.55 10.39 3.48
CA THR A 699 -6.48 10.07 4.58
C THR A 699 -6.03 10.64 5.92
N ALA A 700 -4.72 10.72 6.15
CA ALA A 700 -4.13 11.32 7.34
C ALA A 700 -2.77 11.96 7.07
N VAL A 701 -2.36 12.89 7.93
CA VAL A 701 -1.04 13.55 7.88
C VAL A 701 -0.25 13.32 9.15
N SER A 702 1.07 13.13 9.03
CA SER A 702 2.01 13.09 10.15
C SER A 702 2.69 14.45 10.29
N LEU A 703 2.49 15.08 11.44
CA LEU A 703 2.90 16.46 11.72
C LEU A 703 3.73 16.52 13.00
N ASN A 704 4.54 17.57 13.09
CA ASN A 704 5.00 18.09 14.37
C ASN A 704 4.33 19.45 14.63
N VAL A 705 3.56 19.55 15.70
CA VAL A 705 2.80 20.75 16.05
C VAL A 705 3.46 21.44 17.23
N THR A 706 4.00 22.63 16.99
CA THR A 706 4.71 23.43 17.99
C THR A 706 3.86 24.61 18.44
N VAL A 707 3.68 24.72 19.75
CA VAL A 707 3.07 25.86 20.44
C VAL A 707 4.18 26.77 20.93
N THR A 708 4.06 28.08 20.68
CA THR A 708 4.99 29.09 21.19
C THR A 708 4.27 30.40 21.54
N ASN A 709 4.88 31.20 22.41
CA ASN A 709 4.29 32.41 23.01
C ASN A 709 2.89 32.23 23.65
N PRO A 710 2.57 31.12 24.35
CA PRO A 710 1.29 30.98 25.03
C PRO A 710 1.19 31.95 26.22
N ILE A 711 0.00 32.49 26.45
CA ILE A 711 -0.25 33.48 27.52
C ILE A 711 -0.61 32.86 28.88
N GLY A 712 -0.71 31.53 28.98
CA GLY A 712 -1.19 30.80 30.16
C GLY A 712 -1.22 29.28 29.92
N PRO A 713 -1.68 28.49 30.91
CA PRO A 713 -1.88 27.06 30.74
C PRO A 713 -3.04 26.76 29.78
N GLY A 714 -2.80 25.85 28.84
CA GLY A 714 -3.79 25.50 27.82
C GLY A 714 -3.41 24.27 27.00
N PHE A 715 -4.21 24.01 25.98
CA PHE A 715 -4.02 22.92 25.04
C PHE A 715 -4.42 23.31 23.60
N VAL A 716 -3.85 22.57 22.65
CA VAL A 716 -4.26 22.57 21.23
C VAL A 716 -4.97 21.26 20.92
N THR A 717 -6.04 21.33 20.13
CA THR A 717 -6.72 20.18 19.51
C THR A 717 -6.55 20.26 18.00
N VAL A 718 -6.05 19.18 17.39
CA VAL A 718 -5.91 19.03 15.93
C VAL A 718 -6.89 17.97 15.45
N TYR A 719 -7.75 18.29 14.49
CA TYR A 719 -8.88 17.44 14.12
C TYR A 719 -9.42 17.75 12.71
N PRO A 720 -10.20 16.86 12.08
CA PRO A 720 -10.60 16.96 10.66
C PRO A 720 -11.75 17.95 10.42
N CYS A 721 -11.76 19.10 11.11
CA CYS A 721 -12.78 20.14 11.02
C CYS A 721 -14.24 19.65 11.21
N SER A 722 -14.41 18.49 11.87
CA SER A 722 -15.70 17.90 12.20
C SER A 722 -16.17 18.37 13.59
N ASN A 723 -17.01 17.60 14.30
CA ASN A 723 -17.35 17.96 15.68
C ASN A 723 -16.14 17.75 16.60
N ARG A 724 -15.53 18.86 17.04
CA ARG A 724 -14.38 18.87 17.96
C ARG A 724 -14.67 18.10 19.24
N GLN A 725 -13.95 17.00 19.45
CA GLN A 725 -13.95 16.24 20.70
C GLN A 725 -13.04 16.92 21.73
N LEU A 726 -13.28 16.67 23.02
CA LEU A 726 -12.44 17.19 24.11
C LEU A 726 -11.16 16.35 24.28
N VAL A 727 -10.30 16.44 23.27
CA VAL A 727 -8.98 15.79 23.23
C VAL A 727 -7.89 16.85 23.11
N SER A 728 -6.75 16.62 23.76
CA SER A 728 -5.59 17.51 23.68
C SER A 728 -4.53 16.86 22.80
N SER A 729 -4.06 17.57 21.77
CA SER A 729 -2.91 17.20 20.93
C SER A 729 -1.60 17.77 21.47
N VAL A 730 -1.61 18.98 22.03
CA VAL A 730 -0.44 19.60 22.68
C VAL A 730 -0.90 20.27 23.97
N ASN A 731 -0.18 20.07 25.08
CA ASN A 731 -0.41 20.77 26.35
C ASN A 731 0.73 21.74 26.61
N PHE A 732 0.43 22.93 27.12
CA PHE A 732 1.40 24.01 27.30
C PHE A 732 1.12 24.88 28.53
N VAL A 733 2.14 25.59 29.00
CA VAL A 733 2.04 26.65 30.03
C VAL A 733 2.60 27.99 29.54
N ALA A 734 2.34 29.08 30.27
CA ALA A 734 2.76 30.43 29.89
C ALA A 734 4.25 30.52 29.55
N GLY A 735 4.58 31.16 28.43
CA GLY A 735 5.96 31.39 27.98
C GLY A 735 6.73 30.14 27.52
N GLN A 736 6.10 28.96 27.50
CA GLN A 736 6.73 27.73 27.03
C GLN A 736 6.73 27.65 25.49
N THR A 737 7.78 27.08 24.91
CA THR A 737 7.73 26.53 23.54
C THR A 737 7.78 25.02 23.64
N VAL A 738 6.75 24.34 23.12
CA VAL A 738 6.59 22.89 23.24
C VAL A 738 6.01 22.31 21.95
N ALA A 739 6.54 21.17 21.54
CA ALA A 739 6.07 20.45 20.36
C ALA A 739 5.56 19.07 20.74
N ASN A 740 4.58 18.58 19.98
CA ASN A 740 4.17 17.18 20.02
C ASN A 740 3.94 16.68 18.59
N ALA A 741 4.31 15.43 18.33
CA ALA A 741 3.91 14.77 17.10
C ALA A 741 2.40 14.56 17.08
N VAL A 742 1.82 14.66 15.89
CA VAL A 742 0.38 14.50 15.66
C VAL A 742 0.20 13.71 14.37
N ILE A 743 -0.52 12.59 14.45
CA ILE A 743 -1.15 11.97 13.28
C ILE A 743 -2.61 12.37 13.31
N ALA A 744 -3.06 13.04 12.25
CA ALA A 744 -4.43 13.56 12.19
C ALA A 744 -5.15 13.11 10.92
N PRO A 745 -6.40 12.59 11.03
CA PRO A 745 -7.28 12.46 9.87
C PRO A 745 -7.49 13.80 9.19
N LEU A 746 -7.70 13.76 7.88
CA LEU A 746 -8.20 14.90 7.12
C LEU A 746 -9.72 14.82 6.95
N ALA A 747 -10.36 15.98 6.80
CA ALA A 747 -11.71 16.04 6.24
C ALA A 747 -11.70 15.51 4.79
N ALA A 748 -12.87 15.11 4.26
CA ALA A 748 -12.99 14.61 2.88
C ALA A 748 -12.47 15.60 1.82
N ASN A 749 -12.44 16.91 2.12
CA ASN A 749 -11.91 17.94 1.24
C ASN A 749 -10.43 18.29 1.51
N GLY A 750 -9.75 17.56 2.40
CA GLY A 750 -8.35 17.76 2.76
C GLY A 750 -8.09 18.74 3.90
N ASP A 751 -9.12 19.30 4.52
CA ASP A 751 -8.94 20.30 5.57
C ASP A 751 -8.60 19.69 6.93
N LEU A 752 -7.79 20.45 7.67
CA LEU A 752 -7.42 20.19 9.05
C LEU A 752 -7.59 21.46 9.89
N CYS A 753 -8.14 21.29 11.08
CA CYS A 753 -8.46 22.38 11.99
C CYS A 753 -7.62 22.34 13.26
N PHE A 754 -7.14 23.51 13.66
CA PHE A 754 -6.32 23.74 14.84
C PHE A 754 -7.08 24.68 15.79
N PHE A 755 -7.51 24.13 16.91
CA PHE A 755 -8.14 24.90 17.98
C PHE A 755 -7.16 25.03 19.14
N SER A 756 -7.10 26.20 19.77
CA SER A 756 -6.48 26.36 21.08
C SER A 756 -7.44 26.99 22.06
N ASN A 757 -7.46 26.50 23.30
CA ASN A 757 -8.30 27.08 24.35
C ASN A 757 -7.78 28.43 24.88
N LEU A 758 -6.55 28.80 24.52
CA LEU A 758 -5.90 30.03 24.97
C LEU A 758 -4.97 30.55 23.87
N ASP A 759 -4.84 31.87 23.76
CA ASP A 759 -4.04 32.50 22.70
C ASP A 759 -2.58 32.04 22.70
N THR A 760 -2.17 31.46 21.58
CA THR A 760 -0.81 30.99 21.32
C THR A 760 -0.45 31.10 19.84
N ASP A 761 0.83 31.19 19.52
CA ASP A 761 1.30 30.96 18.16
C ASP A 761 1.49 29.46 17.92
N LEU A 762 1.17 29.03 16.70
CA LEU A 762 1.41 27.70 16.16
C LEU A 762 2.46 27.74 15.04
N VAL A 763 3.37 26.76 15.09
CA VAL A 763 4.32 26.41 14.02
C VAL A 763 4.12 24.93 13.70
N VAL A 764 3.81 24.61 12.44
CA VAL A 764 3.46 23.24 12.04
C VAL A 764 4.36 22.78 10.90
N ASP A 765 5.08 21.70 11.17
CA ASP A 765 5.95 21.02 10.23
C ASP A 765 5.32 19.66 9.83
N ILE A 766 5.51 19.21 8.58
CA ILE A 766 4.99 17.94 8.05
C ILE A 766 6.13 16.94 7.83
N ASN A 767 5.92 15.71 8.29
CA ASN A 767 6.84 14.57 8.17
C ASN A 767 6.46 13.64 7.01
N GLY A 768 5.19 13.64 6.61
CA GLY A 768 4.62 12.80 5.56
C GLY A 768 3.11 12.64 5.70
N PHE A 769 2.54 11.75 4.90
CA PHE A 769 1.11 11.49 4.87
C PHE A 769 0.79 10.01 4.69
N PHE A 770 -0.42 9.62 5.08
CA PHE A 770 -0.98 8.30 4.83
C PHE A 770 -2.01 8.39 3.69
N ALA A 771 -1.92 7.45 2.75
CA ALA A 771 -2.87 7.29 1.66
C ALA A 771 -4.01 6.35 2.04
N ALA A 772 -5.11 6.40 1.28
CA ALA A 772 -6.24 5.48 1.39
C ALA A 772 -5.82 4.04 1.07
#